data_AF-A0A8G0PED8-F1
#
_entry.id   AF-A0A8G0PED8-F1
#
_cell.length_a   1.000
_cell.length_b   1.000
_cell.length_c   1.000
_cell.angle_alpha   90.00
_cell.angle_beta   90.00
_cell.angle_gamma   90.00
#
_symmetry.space_group_name_H-M   'P 1'
#
loop_
_entity.id
_entity.type
_entity.pdbx_description
1 polymer ?
#
loop_
_entity_poly.entity_id
_entity_poly.type
_entity_poly.pdbx_seq_one_letter_code
_entity_poly.pdbx_strand_id
1 'polypeptide(L)'
;MADSDSDSDDSVNYDNENEQGVGNYVYSKDVKSFEEQYKAAVKAIKTTTNDREIDVDGFLSAHGAVAGQSAGHGSENLLHAIVDMIKRDDMKSEHVRCLVQRLVEDYPQLLLHQSNDGYNPLHMAIRDSAYQLAEYMISACISSKNTDATRPYAKQNLEITLLQTAQGGRTTLHAAFLGNLNLSTAKLLIENASDDALEAQDDKDNTPMHYAASFKQCTDAGAEIIALLIARDLEALRRKKSSGATFLDLLNAEGRSVYEELQFSRQNEIRRQRARKKQRAPNQISDQSVSTARPASNIPPKYPKADSKPQISVQVSARDAALSLDYSIKEAKLDDRERERQQKKKEEAERLKAEAEALARKSRVDFVRGQGTTGRDASRHSQSQTNDIESQILTVPSTLDDGKKTIKSVESLANTSIKRRDTGRLDGKLEQGGLAAEALPVASKSNIQGDFNVKRKVSKEILLKLKLHYMRTRTSEMVLTFLYGANMNDVQISFDYDRLPAKVVWNEFEKQFGRDDKSGLRFDRVLQYVTFPQVEVTIKGRLTDRQVGASKSQQEHLGRKDMLHFFNWLYEKGVRHIIRVTVKDSGDPGEKIHTDQSIQQCLERFIVESLDWQKTDLDPETILRVSTRSLEKVAPTSEDPKNVELLPDRQLRELRLRWSGNNAVLRAWSEPEGLPMLPRLERVHLLTPPASKMFDDLQWIEQKVEDFRLRLNKNFRKARDKDLKLGQEDAFQPANEIEVLHAAIDTDGDSKLTARGVSDFTTSTSVKGLNSHKWLDSTSRFAGEMRSFWDNTLEQWNNIPNKILRPEEDFEGDVVVALIDDGVDRLDNTLSGQVLEGKSFDYHDGQVRPPFSSARGHGTVMASMILRVCPMAKIYPIRLKTYDVSGGKSQIDRKYAAKAIKAALAKNATIISMSWTLPKSSAENETKDELHEILDMAVKRKVIMFCSSPDEGKFTEFDYPSGPWRSRFFRIGAARADGTVFEWTPDDEISFVLPGVDVVKEQAGRTSSEAQSFGVTSRVADFKYETGSSVATALAAGLAAMIIYCVKVSIMALRIANPNMDSVIGIAVTSDDLKRISQHDAMKQAFSTLGNVTPNRFIQVWEKLDGISGKLAAARSKLLTDDEKRELTQSFVNFTRMLLNGKQSDVKMEEYNGLVM
;
A
#
# COMPACT_ATOMS: atom_id res chain seq x y z
N MET A 1 -1.68 -54.82 34.23
CA MET A 1 -0.57 -54.30 35.08
C MET A 1 -0.47 -52.80 34.89
N ALA A 2 -1.21 -51.97 35.60
CA ALA A 2 -2.47 -52.21 36.31
C ALA A 2 -3.27 -50.89 36.13
N ASP A 3 -4.56 -50.89 35.76
CA ASP A 3 -5.72 -51.34 36.54
C ASP A 3 -5.75 -50.60 37.90
N SER A 4 -6.78 -49.83 38.30
CA SER A 4 -8.11 -49.56 37.71
C SER A 4 -8.88 -48.50 38.55
N ASP A 5 -9.93 -47.88 37.98
CA ASP A 5 -11.23 -47.54 38.65
C ASP A 5 -11.28 -46.61 39.90
N SER A 6 -12.39 -45.95 40.29
CA SER A 6 -13.69 -45.59 39.65
C SER A 6 -14.49 -44.61 40.56
N ASP A 7 -15.30 -43.73 39.97
CA ASP A 7 -16.68 -43.31 40.33
C ASP A 7 -17.15 -42.98 41.78
N SER A 8 -18.39 -42.45 41.86
CA SER A 8 -19.33 -42.39 43.01
C SER A 8 -19.13 -41.34 44.13
N ASP A 9 -20.18 -40.78 44.77
CA ASP A 9 -21.54 -40.45 44.30
C ASP A 9 -22.21 -39.40 45.26
N ASP A 10 -23.47 -39.04 45.00
CA ASP A 10 -24.32 -38.06 45.69
C ASP A 10 -24.55 -38.22 47.21
N SER A 11 -24.81 -37.08 47.88
CA SER A 11 -25.69 -36.90 49.08
C SER A 11 -25.23 -37.50 50.44
N VAL A 12 -25.81 -37.22 51.63
CA VAL A 12 -27.06 -36.50 52.03
C VAL A 12 -26.87 -35.76 53.38
N ASN A 13 -27.84 -34.89 53.73
CA ASN A 13 -28.31 -34.51 55.08
C ASN A 13 -27.40 -33.82 56.13
N TYR A 14 -27.92 -32.71 56.67
CA TYR A 14 -28.00 -32.47 58.11
C TYR A 14 -29.41 -31.97 58.46
N ASP A 15 -30.00 -32.50 59.53
CA ASP A 15 -31.40 -32.26 59.93
C ASP A 15 -31.53 -31.39 61.20
N ASN A 16 -32.76 -30.90 61.40
CA ASN A 16 -33.21 -29.88 62.36
C ASN A 16 -32.88 -30.08 63.86
N GLU A 17 -32.62 -28.95 64.54
CA GLU A 17 -33.18 -28.55 65.85
C GLU A 17 -33.30 -26.99 65.86
N ASN A 18 -34.25 -26.30 66.52
CA ASN A 18 -35.36 -26.75 67.37
C ASN A 18 -36.56 -25.75 67.42
N GLU A 19 -37.75 -26.32 67.65
CA GLU A 19 -38.98 -25.81 68.33
C GLU A 19 -39.66 -24.41 68.10
N GLN A 20 -40.98 -24.51 67.86
CA GLN A 20 -42.12 -23.71 68.39
C GLN A 20 -42.38 -22.24 67.98
N GLY A 21 -43.60 -22.00 67.45
CA GLY A 21 -44.19 -20.66 67.26
C GLY A 21 -45.55 -20.69 66.54
N VAL A 22 -46.66 -20.82 67.26
CA VAL A 22 -48.01 -20.94 66.65
C VAL A 22 -48.56 -19.57 66.22
N GLY A 23 -48.95 -19.42 64.95
CA GLY A 23 -49.52 -18.18 64.41
C GLY A 23 -50.40 -18.40 63.17
N ASN A 24 -51.70 -18.61 63.38
CA ASN A 24 -52.66 -18.96 62.33
C ASN A 24 -53.19 -17.70 61.61
N TYR A 25 -52.71 -17.38 60.40
CA TYR A 25 -53.24 -16.26 59.60
C TYR A 25 -53.46 -16.58 58.11
N VAL A 26 -54.73 -16.82 57.78
CA VAL A 26 -55.47 -16.38 56.58
C VAL A 26 -54.81 -16.52 55.20
N TYR A 27 -55.40 -17.38 54.37
CA TYR A 27 -55.29 -17.36 52.91
C TYR A 27 -55.61 -15.96 52.35
N SER A 28 -54.59 -15.24 51.85
CA SER A 28 -54.78 -13.97 51.14
C SER A 28 -54.38 -14.09 49.67
N LYS A 29 -55.42 -14.17 48.83
CA LYS A 29 -55.58 -13.54 47.51
C LYS A 29 -54.36 -13.01 46.76
N ASP A 30 -54.36 -13.34 45.47
CA ASP A 30 -53.94 -12.46 44.36
C ASP A 30 -52.45 -12.06 44.34
N VAL A 31 -51.56 -13.04 44.51
CA VAL A 31 -50.20 -12.96 43.94
C VAL A 31 -50.33 -12.97 42.41
N LYS A 32 -50.53 -11.77 41.83
CA LYS A 32 -50.54 -11.55 40.38
C LYS A 32 -49.26 -12.13 39.77
N SER A 33 -49.38 -12.81 38.64
CA SER A 33 -48.23 -13.38 37.94
C SER A 33 -47.22 -12.27 37.61
N PHE A 34 -45.92 -12.58 37.60
CA PHE A 34 -44.87 -11.65 37.19
C PHE A 34 -45.23 -10.93 35.89
N GLU A 35 -45.77 -11.70 34.93
CA GLU A 35 -46.22 -11.25 33.62
C GLU A 35 -47.34 -10.19 33.70
N GLU A 36 -48.26 -10.30 34.66
CA GLU A 36 -49.32 -9.33 34.90
C GLU A 36 -48.79 -8.06 35.58
N GLN A 37 -47.82 -8.21 36.49
CA GLN A 37 -47.18 -7.08 37.16
C GLN A 37 -46.28 -6.30 36.18
N TYR A 38 -45.57 -6.99 35.28
CA TYR A 38 -44.81 -6.41 34.18
C TYR A 38 -45.70 -5.68 33.19
N LYS A 39 -46.80 -6.31 32.74
CA LYS A 39 -47.81 -5.64 31.90
C LYS A 39 -48.46 -4.45 32.59
N ALA A 40 -48.65 -4.49 33.91
CA ALA A 40 -49.13 -3.34 34.68
C ALA A 40 -48.10 -2.21 34.74
N ALA A 41 -46.82 -2.51 34.96
CA ALA A 41 -45.73 -1.52 34.99
C ALA A 41 -45.52 -0.84 33.63
N VAL A 42 -45.46 -1.62 32.54
CA VAL A 42 -45.36 -1.09 31.16
C VAL A 42 -46.59 -0.24 30.81
N LYS A 43 -47.79 -0.66 31.23
CA LYS A 43 -49.01 0.14 31.06
C LYS A 43 -48.95 1.44 31.88
N ALA A 44 -48.46 1.40 33.12
CA ALA A 44 -48.34 2.58 33.98
C ALA A 44 -47.38 3.63 33.40
N ILE A 45 -46.24 3.20 32.84
CA ILE A 45 -45.34 4.07 32.06
C ILE A 45 -46.13 4.72 30.91
N LYS A 46 -46.84 3.92 30.11
CA LYS A 46 -47.61 4.41 28.94
C LYS A 46 -48.80 5.33 29.29
N THR A 47 -49.39 5.23 30.49
CA THR A 47 -50.54 6.07 30.89
C THR A 47 -50.17 7.39 31.57
N THR A 48 -48.95 7.53 32.08
CA THR A 48 -48.55 8.70 32.89
C THR A 48 -48.18 9.92 32.04
N THR A 49 -48.01 9.74 30.73
CA THR A 49 -47.06 10.54 29.93
C THR A 49 -47.69 11.54 28.95
N ASN A 50 -48.95 11.94 29.18
CA ASN A 50 -49.52 13.14 28.58
C ASN A 50 -48.98 14.38 29.31
N ASP A 51 -47.86 14.92 28.81
CA ASP A 51 -47.22 16.17 29.23
C ASP A 51 -46.78 16.27 30.72
N ARG A 52 -46.40 15.14 31.33
CA ARG A 52 -45.76 15.11 32.67
C ARG A 52 -44.59 14.14 32.73
N GLU A 53 -43.58 14.53 33.50
CA GLU A 53 -42.46 13.67 33.91
C GLU A 53 -42.96 12.61 34.92
N ILE A 54 -42.40 11.40 34.86
CA ILE A 54 -42.83 10.28 35.69
C ILE A 54 -42.32 10.47 37.13
N ASP A 55 -43.22 10.36 38.11
CA ASP A 55 -42.85 10.22 39.54
C ASP A 55 -42.10 8.90 39.74
N VAL A 56 -40.77 8.99 39.82
CA VAL A 56 -39.87 7.84 39.89
C VAL A 56 -39.99 7.11 41.22
N ASP A 57 -40.11 7.83 42.33
CA ASP A 57 -40.19 7.23 43.67
C ASP A 57 -41.57 6.60 43.90
N GLY A 58 -42.65 7.22 43.41
CA GLY A 58 -43.99 6.62 43.35
C GLY A 58 -44.04 5.38 42.46
N PHE A 59 -43.41 5.43 41.27
CA PHE A 59 -43.34 4.28 40.36
C PHE A 59 -42.54 3.11 40.95
N LEU A 60 -41.36 3.37 41.53
CA LEU A 60 -40.54 2.33 42.17
C LEU A 60 -41.21 1.77 43.44
N SER A 61 -41.96 2.59 44.18
CA SER A 61 -42.77 2.11 45.32
C SER A 61 -43.92 1.19 44.87
N ALA A 62 -44.53 1.45 43.70
CA ALA A 62 -45.65 0.66 43.18
C ALA A 62 -45.23 -0.58 42.37
N HIS A 63 -44.06 -0.55 41.72
CA HIS A 63 -43.60 -1.57 40.76
C HIS A 63 -42.19 -2.12 41.01
N GLY A 64 -41.55 -1.76 42.13
CA GLY A 64 -40.17 -2.13 42.46
C GLY A 64 -39.87 -3.64 42.43
N ALA A 65 -40.85 -4.48 42.77
CA ALA A 65 -40.73 -5.94 42.68
C ALA A 65 -40.42 -6.46 41.26
N VAL A 66 -40.88 -5.74 40.23
CA VAL A 66 -40.59 -6.05 38.82
C VAL A 66 -39.42 -5.22 38.28
N ALA A 67 -39.17 -4.04 38.85
CA ALA A 67 -38.21 -3.07 38.34
C ALA A 67 -36.79 -3.63 38.11
N GLY A 68 -36.32 -4.49 39.00
CA GLY A 68 -34.99 -5.13 38.92
C GLY A 68 -34.94 -6.52 38.28
N GLN A 69 -36.03 -6.98 37.65
CA GLN A 69 -36.18 -8.37 37.15
C GLN A 69 -36.38 -8.45 35.63
N SER A 70 -36.24 -9.66 35.06
CA SER A 70 -36.44 -9.98 33.64
C SER A 70 -37.53 -11.05 33.49
N ALA A 71 -38.30 -11.01 32.41
CA ALA A 71 -39.39 -11.96 32.15
C ALA A 71 -38.84 -13.38 31.88
N GLY A 72 -38.99 -14.28 32.85
CA GLY A 72 -38.35 -15.61 32.88
C GLY A 72 -38.68 -16.60 31.75
N HIS A 73 -39.56 -16.25 30.80
CA HIS A 73 -39.83 -17.01 29.57
C HIS A 73 -39.71 -16.18 28.28
N GLY A 74 -39.23 -14.93 28.35
CA GLY A 74 -39.22 -14.03 27.21
C GLY A 74 -38.24 -12.86 27.28
N SER A 75 -37.28 -12.88 28.22
CA SER A 75 -36.04 -12.07 28.33
C SER A 75 -36.13 -10.53 28.32
N GLU A 76 -37.25 -9.95 27.88
CA GLU A 76 -37.54 -8.52 27.96
C GLU A 76 -37.59 -8.05 29.43
N ASN A 77 -37.21 -6.79 29.62
CA ASN A 77 -37.25 -6.08 30.89
C ASN A 77 -37.73 -4.63 30.64
N LEU A 78 -37.91 -3.84 31.70
CA LEU A 78 -38.44 -2.48 31.54
C LEU A 78 -37.60 -1.59 30.61
N LEU A 79 -36.27 -1.80 30.54
CA LEU A 79 -35.41 -1.03 29.64
C LEU A 79 -35.68 -1.37 28.16
N HIS A 80 -35.85 -2.66 27.82
CA HIS A 80 -36.28 -3.07 26.47
C HIS A 80 -37.66 -2.51 26.11
N ALA A 81 -38.62 -2.57 27.04
CA ALA A 81 -39.96 -2.03 26.82
C ALA A 81 -39.95 -0.51 26.56
N ILE A 82 -39.12 0.25 27.28
CA ILE A 82 -38.96 1.70 27.07
C ILE A 82 -38.34 2.01 25.70
N VAL A 83 -37.34 1.23 25.24
CA VAL A 83 -36.80 1.36 23.87
C VAL A 83 -37.91 1.16 22.83
N ASP A 84 -38.67 0.07 22.95
CA ASP A 84 -39.64 -0.32 21.93
C ASP A 84 -40.91 0.55 21.97
N MET A 85 -41.21 1.23 23.09
CA MET A 85 -42.22 2.30 23.18
C MET A 85 -41.77 3.58 22.46
N ILE A 86 -40.55 4.05 22.68
CA ILE A 86 -40.01 5.25 22.00
C ILE A 86 -39.97 5.02 20.47
N LYS A 87 -39.54 3.83 20.03
CA LYS A 87 -39.53 3.41 18.62
C LYS A 87 -40.90 3.38 17.93
N ARG A 88 -41.99 3.29 18.70
CA ARG A 88 -43.38 3.31 18.19
C ARG A 88 -43.99 4.72 18.20
N ASP A 89 -43.19 5.75 18.51
CA ASP A 89 -43.62 7.13 18.77
C ASP A 89 -44.70 7.25 19.87
N ASP A 90 -44.84 6.23 20.73
CA ASP A 90 -45.76 6.25 21.89
C ASP A 90 -45.32 7.27 22.97
N MET A 91 -44.04 7.67 22.95
CA MET A 91 -43.37 8.34 24.06
C MET A 91 -42.16 9.17 23.63
N LYS A 92 -41.94 10.30 24.31
CA LYS A 92 -40.68 11.07 24.26
C LYS A 92 -39.65 10.53 25.25
N SER A 93 -38.39 10.46 24.81
CA SER A 93 -37.19 10.21 25.62
C SER A 93 -37.08 11.09 26.86
N GLU A 94 -37.41 12.38 26.73
CA GLU A 94 -37.31 13.37 27.81
C GLU A 94 -38.14 12.98 29.04
N HIS A 95 -39.36 12.46 28.84
CA HIS A 95 -40.30 12.14 29.93
C HIS A 95 -39.90 10.89 30.75
N VAL A 96 -39.02 10.03 30.21
CA VAL A 96 -38.53 8.81 30.88
C VAL A 96 -37.11 8.96 31.44
N ARG A 97 -36.46 10.12 31.27
CA ARG A 97 -35.06 10.35 31.64
C ARG A 97 -34.76 9.93 33.09
N CYS A 98 -35.43 10.52 34.06
CA CYS A 98 -35.16 10.27 35.48
C CYS A 98 -35.47 8.82 35.87
N LEU A 99 -36.51 8.21 35.30
CA LEU A 99 -36.83 6.79 35.50
C LEU A 99 -35.71 5.87 34.97
N VAL A 100 -35.21 6.13 33.76
CA VAL A 100 -34.16 5.31 33.13
C VAL A 100 -32.83 5.46 33.87
N GLN A 101 -32.47 6.67 34.29
CA GLN A 101 -31.27 6.90 35.09
C GLN A 101 -31.36 6.15 36.43
N ARG A 102 -32.48 6.26 37.15
CA ARG A 102 -32.68 5.58 38.44
C ARG A 102 -32.71 4.05 38.33
N LEU A 103 -33.34 3.50 37.28
CA LEU A 103 -33.36 2.06 37.00
C LEU A 103 -31.95 1.51 36.74
N VAL A 104 -31.08 2.26 36.06
CA VAL A 104 -29.69 1.84 35.81
C VAL A 104 -28.80 2.03 37.04
N GLU A 105 -29.05 3.06 37.86
CA GLU A 105 -28.32 3.29 39.13
C GLU A 105 -28.58 2.23 40.21
N ASP A 106 -29.82 1.76 40.34
CA ASP A 106 -30.21 0.79 41.37
C ASP A 106 -30.23 -0.67 40.86
N TYR A 107 -30.39 -0.89 39.55
CA TYR A 107 -30.43 -2.24 38.94
C TYR A 107 -29.53 -2.35 37.68
N PRO A 108 -28.22 -2.08 37.76
CA PRO A 108 -27.32 -2.08 36.59
C PRO A 108 -27.23 -3.42 35.86
N GLN A 109 -27.59 -4.54 36.50
CA GLN A 109 -27.69 -5.85 35.85
C GLN A 109 -28.73 -5.91 34.72
N LEU A 110 -29.72 -5.00 34.69
CA LEU A 110 -30.71 -4.93 33.61
C LEU A 110 -30.09 -4.71 32.22
N LEU A 111 -28.89 -4.13 32.15
CA LEU A 111 -28.13 -3.93 30.90
C LEU A 111 -27.46 -5.22 30.38
N LEU A 112 -27.35 -6.26 31.19
CA LEU A 112 -26.73 -7.55 30.83
C LEU A 112 -27.71 -8.54 30.21
N HIS A 113 -29.03 -8.33 30.36
CA HIS A 113 -30.04 -9.20 29.77
C HIS A 113 -30.16 -8.91 28.27
N GLN A 114 -30.05 -9.93 27.42
CA GLN A 114 -30.34 -9.85 26.00
C GLN A 114 -31.81 -10.23 25.76
N SER A 115 -32.53 -9.45 24.95
CA SER A 115 -33.87 -9.78 24.44
C SER A 115 -33.88 -11.04 23.56
N ASN A 116 -35.07 -11.49 23.14
CA ASN A 116 -35.27 -12.69 22.32
C ASN A 116 -34.57 -12.63 20.94
N ASP A 117 -34.28 -11.42 20.44
CA ASP A 117 -33.49 -11.15 19.23
C ASP A 117 -31.95 -11.21 19.48
N GLY A 118 -31.51 -11.39 20.73
CA GLY A 118 -30.10 -11.34 21.15
C GLY A 118 -29.54 -9.95 21.44
N TYR A 119 -30.34 -8.87 21.38
CA TYR A 119 -29.89 -7.51 21.69
C TYR A 119 -30.17 -7.15 23.15
N ASN A 120 -29.19 -6.64 23.89
CA ASN A 120 -29.42 -6.00 25.19
C ASN A 120 -30.01 -4.57 25.03
N PRO A 121 -30.47 -3.89 26.10
CA PRO A 121 -31.20 -2.63 25.95
C PRO A 121 -30.39 -1.52 25.26
N LEU A 122 -29.08 -1.48 25.50
CA LEU A 122 -28.18 -0.47 24.91
C LEU A 122 -27.96 -0.73 23.40
N HIS A 123 -27.77 -2.01 23.01
CA HIS A 123 -27.75 -2.40 21.61
C HIS A 123 -29.07 -2.05 20.91
N MET A 124 -30.20 -2.36 21.54
CA MET A 124 -31.53 -2.15 20.97
C MET A 124 -31.81 -0.66 20.78
N ALA A 125 -31.48 0.17 21.77
CA ALA A 125 -31.60 1.63 21.69
C ALA A 125 -30.81 2.21 20.50
N ILE A 126 -29.58 1.74 20.29
CA ILE A 126 -28.73 2.24 19.19
C ILE A 126 -29.16 1.69 17.84
N ARG A 127 -29.52 0.39 17.74
CA ARG A 127 -30.08 -0.24 16.53
C ARG A 127 -31.30 0.54 16.03
N ASP A 128 -32.19 0.91 16.94
CA ASP A 128 -33.46 1.56 16.66
C ASP A 128 -33.38 3.11 16.76
N SER A 129 -32.15 3.67 16.80
CA SER A 129 -31.86 5.12 16.78
C SER A 129 -32.39 5.97 17.95
N ALA A 130 -32.71 5.36 19.08
CA ALA A 130 -33.08 6.02 20.34
C ALA A 130 -31.84 6.57 21.10
N TYR A 131 -31.01 7.36 20.43
CA TYR A 131 -29.68 7.78 20.91
C TYR A 131 -29.67 8.43 22.31
N GLN A 132 -30.62 9.33 22.60
CA GLN A 132 -30.72 10.00 23.90
C GLN A 132 -30.95 9.01 25.06
N LEU A 133 -31.67 7.91 24.81
CA LEU A 133 -31.90 6.88 25.83
C LEU A 133 -30.61 6.12 26.14
N ALA A 134 -29.82 5.80 25.12
CA ALA A 134 -28.49 5.22 25.28
C ALA A 134 -27.55 6.17 26.05
N GLU A 135 -27.61 7.47 25.78
CA GLU A 135 -26.85 8.48 26.52
C GLU A 135 -27.26 8.55 27.99
N TYR A 136 -28.55 8.40 28.33
CA TYR A 136 -29.01 8.33 29.72
C TYR A 136 -28.53 7.06 30.44
N MET A 137 -28.60 5.89 29.77
CA MET A 137 -28.08 4.62 30.31
C MET A 137 -26.57 4.68 30.59
N ILE A 138 -25.78 5.17 29.63
CA ILE A 138 -24.33 5.32 29.78
C ILE A 138 -24.00 6.34 30.88
N SER A 139 -24.67 7.49 30.89
CA SER A 139 -24.45 8.55 31.89
C SER A 139 -24.74 8.09 33.31
N ALA A 140 -25.77 7.25 33.53
CA ALA A 140 -26.08 6.67 34.84
C ALA A 140 -24.95 5.75 35.34
N CYS A 141 -24.41 4.89 34.47
CA CYS A 141 -23.28 4.00 34.80
C CYS A 141 -21.98 4.77 35.14
N ILE A 142 -21.83 6.00 34.65
CA ILE A 142 -20.65 6.87 34.91
C ILE A 142 -20.88 7.76 36.14
N SER A 143 -22.11 8.21 36.38
CA SER A 143 -22.44 9.21 37.40
C SER A 143 -22.61 8.63 38.81
N SER A 144 -22.71 7.30 38.95
CA SER A 144 -22.78 6.63 40.24
C SER A 144 -21.53 6.96 41.08
N LYS A 145 -21.68 7.83 42.08
CA LYS A 145 -20.57 8.25 42.94
C LYS A 145 -19.97 7.04 43.63
N ASN A 146 -18.67 6.83 43.42
CA ASN A 146 -17.92 5.68 43.91
C ASN A 146 -17.55 5.84 45.41
N THR A 147 -18.54 6.20 46.23
CA THR A 147 -18.41 6.60 47.63
C THR A 147 -18.93 5.55 48.61
N ASP A 148 -19.68 4.55 48.14
CA ASP A 148 -20.11 3.39 48.92
C ASP A 148 -19.38 2.13 48.43
N ALA A 149 -18.69 1.44 49.35
CA ALA A 149 -17.94 0.22 49.07
C ALA A 149 -18.80 -1.00 48.68
N THR A 150 -20.12 -0.81 48.56
CA THR A 150 -21.13 -1.83 48.24
C THR A 150 -21.65 -1.77 46.80
N ARG A 151 -21.30 -0.77 46.00
CA ARG A 151 -21.80 -0.59 44.60
C ARG A 151 -20.72 -0.59 43.49
N PRO A 152 -19.76 -1.54 43.42
CA PRO A 152 -18.70 -1.53 42.39
C PRO A 152 -19.17 -1.91 40.97
N TYR A 153 -20.37 -2.48 40.82
CA TYR A 153 -20.73 -3.25 39.61
C TYR A 153 -21.17 -2.43 38.38
N ALA A 154 -21.61 -1.16 38.52
CA ALA A 154 -22.25 -0.44 37.41
C ALA A 154 -21.35 -0.27 36.17
N LYS A 155 -20.08 0.12 36.36
CA LYS A 155 -19.10 0.26 35.27
C LYS A 155 -18.70 -1.09 34.68
N GLN A 156 -18.49 -2.11 35.52
CA GLN A 156 -18.15 -3.46 35.07
C GLN A 156 -19.28 -4.07 34.24
N ASN A 157 -20.53 -3.85 34.64
CA ASN A 157 -21.70 -4.27 33.87
C ASN A 157 -21.76 -3.54 32.52
N LEU A 158 -21.47 -2.24 32.46
CA LEU A 158 -21.39 -1.51 31.18
C LEU A 158 -20.30 -2.09 30.26
N GLU A 159 -19.12 -2.41 30.79
CA GLU A 159 -18.03 -3.03 30.02
C GLU A 159 -18.45 -4.40 29.44
N ILE A 160 -19.13 -5.24 30.23
CA ILE A 160 -19.69 -6.53 29.77
C ILE A 160 -20.82 -6.31 28.75
N THR A 161 -21.73 -5.36 28.99
CA THR A 161 -22.82 -4.97 28.07
C THR A 161 -22.29 -4.50 26.71
N LEU A 162 -21.12 -3.87 26.67
CA LEU A 162 -20.46 -3.45 25.42
C LEU A 162 -19.74 -4.60 24.71
N LEU A 163 -19.33 -5.65 25.43
CA LEU A 163 -18.69 -6.86 24.89
C LEU A 163 -19.69 -7.92 24.39
N GLN A 164 -20.91 -7.95 24.93
CA GLN A 164 -21.95 -8.88 24.48
C GLN A 164 -22.20 -8.76 22.97
N THR A 165 -22.31 -9.90 22.29
CA THR A 165 -22.60 -9.98 20.85
C THR A 165 -24.06 -10.34 20.61
N ALA A 166 -24.72 -9.57 19.76
CA ALA A 166 -26.04 -9.88 19.20
C ALA A 166 -25.93 -10.56 17.81
N GLN A 167 -27.04 -10.67 17.09
CA GLN A 167 -27.12 -11.34 15.78
C GLN A 167 -25.99 -10.90 14.82
N GLY A 168 -25.21 -11.87 14.34
CA GLY A 168 -24.11 -11.66 13.41
C GLY A 168 -22.74 -11.38 14.07
N GLY A 169 -22.55 -11.77 15.33
CA GLY A 169 -21.30 -11.54 16.09
C GLY A 169 -21.11 -10.09 16.54
N ARG A 170 -22.18 -9.27 16.52
CA ARG A 170 -22.07 -7.81 16.58
C ARG A 170 -22.29 -7.23 17.96
N THR A 171 -21.29 -6.51 18.46
CA THR A 171 -21.37 -5.69 19.66
C THR A 171 -22.04 -4.33 19.42
N THR A 172 -22.32 -3.59 20.51
CA THR A 172 -22.98 -2.27 20.49
C THR A 172 -22.29 -1.27 19.55
N LEU A 173 -20.96 -1.30 19.52
CA LEU A 173 -20.13 -0.42 18.69
C LEU A 173 -20.31 -0.72 17.20
N HIS A 174 -20.46 -1.99 16.82
CA HIS A 174 -20.78 -2.38 15.43
C HIS A 174 -22.14 -1.81 14.99
N ALA A 175 -23.15 -1.85 15.86
CA ALA A 175 -24.46 -1.27 15.56
C ALA A 175 -24.36 0.27 15.41
N ALA A 176 -23.66 0.95 16.32
CA ALA A 176 -23.45 2.39 16.28
C ALA A 176 -22.82 2.87 14.97
N PHE A 177 -21.76 2.19 14.50
CA PHE A 177 -21.07 2.58 13.27
C PHE A 177 -21.70 2.05 11.98
N LEU A 178 -22.69 1.15 12.06
CA LEU A 178 -23.50 0.70 10.92
C LEU A 178 -24.70 1.61 10.64
N GLY A 179 -25.24 2.26 11.68
CA GLY A 179 -26.40 3.15 11.63
C GLY A 179 -26.11 4.60 11.20
N ASN A 180 -26.93 5.55 11.63
CA ASN A 180 -26.65 6.98 11.46
C ASN A 180 -25.78 7.46 12.63
N LEU A 181 -24.59 8.00 12.35
CA LEU A 181 -23.67 8.43 13.39
C LEU A 181 -24.22 9.63 14.19
N ASN A 182 -24.64 9.39 15.44
CA ASN A 182 -24.72 10.43 16.46
C ASN A 182 -23.33 10.60 17.11
N LEU A 183 -22.75 11.80 16.97
CA LEU A 183 -21.43 12.14 17.51
C LEU A 183 -21.34 11.99 19.03
N SER A 184 -22.34 12.50 19.76
CA SER A 184 -22.37 12.49 21.23
C SER A 184 -22.40 11.06 21.78
N THR A 185 -23.31 10.23 21.26
CA THR A 185 -23.43 8.83 21.68
C THR A 185 -22.19 8.03 21.28
N ALA A 186 -21.68 8.22 20.05
CA ALA A 186 -20.47 7.53 19.59
C ALA A 186 -19.25 7.88 20.44
N LYS A 187 -19.08 9.16 20.80
CA LYS A 187 -18.01 9.61 21.69
C LYS A 187 -18.10 8.96 23.07
N LEU A 188 -19.28 8.99 23.70
CA LEU A 188 -19.51 8.34 25.01
C LEU A 188 -19.22 6.83 24.98
N LEU A 189 -19.59 6.13 23.90
CA LEU A 189 -19.27 4.71 23.71
C LEU A 189 -17.76 4.48 23.57
N ILE A 190 -17.07 5.26 22.73
CA ILE A 190 -15.62 5.13 22.52
C ILE A 190 -14.84 5.43 23.80
N GLU A 191 -15.26 6.45 24.57
CA GLU A 191 -14.59 6.86 25.80
C GLU A 191 -14.71 5.82 26.93
N ASN A 192 -15.78 5.02 26.94
CA ASN A 192 -16.08 4.02 27.99
C ASN A 192 -15.92 2.55 27.54
N ALA A 193 -15.63 2.29 26.28
CA ALA A 193 -15.29 0.95 25.80
C ALA A 193 -13.94 0.47 26.34
N SER A 194 -13.85 -0.83 26.64
CA SER A 194 -12.58 -1.53 26.85
C SER A 194 -11.82 -1.71 25.54
N ASP A 195 -10.53 -2.00 25.61
CA ASP A 195 -9.74 -2.35 24.42
C ASP A 195 -10.34 -3.58 23.71
N ASP A 196 -10.75 -4.59 24.49
CA ASP A 196 -11.41 -5.81 24.00
C ASP A 196 -12.71 -5.51 23.23
N ALA A 197 -13.49 -4.51 23.64
CA ALA A 197 -14.74 -4.13 22.95
C ALA A 197 -14.48 -3.39 21.63
N LEU A 198 -13.31 -2.75 21.48
CA LEU A 198 -12.83 -2.19 20.22
C LEU A 198 -12.18 -3.25 19.33
N GLU A 199 -11.50 -4.23 19.93
CA GLU A 199 -10.82 -5.36 19.26
C GLU A 199 -11.79 -6.48 18.84
N ALA A 200 -13.01 -6.54 19.42
CA ALA A 200 -14.06 -7.48 19.04
C ALA A 200 -14.39 -7.47 17.54
N GLN A 201 -14.62 -8.65 16.97
CA GLN A 201 -14.84 -8.86 15.53
C GLN A 201 -16.20 -9.53 15.25
N ASP A 202 -16.89 -9.11 14.19
CA ASP A 202 -18.16 -9.71 13.74
C ASP A 202 -17.97 -11.01 12.93
N ASP A 203 -19.05 -11.68 12.50
CA ASP A 203 -19.04 -12.95 11.70
C ASP A 203 -18.25 -12.89 10.36
N LYS A 204 -17.60 -11.76 10.06
CA LYS A 204 -16.78 -11.49 8.87
C LYS A 204 -15.45 -10.83 9.23
N ASP A 205 -15.02 -11.04 10.47
CA ASP A 205 -13.85 -10.52 11.14
C ASP A 205 -13.72 -8.97 11.12
N ASN A 206 -14.80 -8.22 10.90
CA ASN A 206 -14.73 -6.75 10.90
C ASN A 206 -14.81 -6.26 12.35
N THR A 207 -13.85 -5.43 12.76
CA THR A 207 -13.94 -4.65 14.01
C THR A 207 -14.92 -3.47 13.84
N PRO A 208 -15.39 -2.80 14.92
CA PRO A 208 -16.29 -1.64 14.81
C PRO A 208 -15.68 -0.51 13.96
N MET A 209 -14.37 -0.37 14.00
CA MET A 209 -13.60 0.60 13.21
C MET A 209 -13.71 0.39 11.69
N HIS A 210 -13.84 -0.85 11.21
CA HIS A 210 -14.05 -1.11 9.78
C HIS A 210 -15.39 -0.52 9.29
N TYR A 211 -16.43 -0.55 10.13
CA TYR A 211 -17.71 0.09 9.84
C TYR A 211 -17.62 1.63 9.93
N ALA A 212 -16.94 2.16 10.95
CA ALA A 212 -16.71 3.60 11.12
C ALA A 212 -15.92 4.21 9.94
N ALA A 213 -14.91 3.48 9.44
CA ALA A 213 -14.11 3.88 8.29
C ALA A 213 -14.80 3.64 6.93
N SER A 214 -16.06 3.21 6.88
CA SER A 214 -16.74 3.00 5.60
C SER A 214 -17.10 4.31 4.88
N PHE A 215 -17.08 4.32 3.54
CA PHE A 215 -17.35 5.53 2.75
C PHE A 215 -18.74 6.17 3.01
N LYS A 216 -19.71 5.41 3.51
CA LYS A 216 -21.02 5.95 3.94
C LYS A 216 -20.87 6.98 5.08
N GLN A 217 -19.99 6.67 6.02
CA GLN A 217 -19.76 7.40 7.27
C GLN A 217 -18.73 8.53 7.17
N CYS A 218 -18.24 8.81 5.97
CA CYS A 218 -17.31 9.93 5.72
C CYS A 218 -18.03 11.31 5.74
N THR A 219 -18.71 11.62 6.85
CA THR A 219 -19.19 12.96 7.23
C THR A 219 -18.17 13.63 8.16
N ASP A 220 -18.32 14.93 8.43
CA ASP A 220 -17.39 15.65 9.31
C ASP A 220 -17.39 15.07 10.75
N ALA A 221 -18.57 14.74 11.30
CA ALA A 221 -18.70 13.99 12.55
C ALA A 221 -18.04 12.60 12.50
N GLY A 222 -18.08 11.91 11.35
CA GLY A 222 -17.34 10.67 11.15
C GLY A 222 -15.82 10.87 11.16
N ALA A 223 -15.31 11.99 10.62
CA ALA A 223 -13.89 12.31 10.66
C ALA A 223 -13.39 12.67 12.07
N GLU A 224 -14.27 13.17 12.94
CA GLU A 224 -14.02 13.40 14.37
C GLU A 224 -14.02 12.08 15.15
N ILE A 225 -15.01 11.20 14.91
CA ILE A 225 -15.04 9.83 15.46
C ILE A 225 -13.76 9.04 15.11
N ILE A 226 -13.29 9.12 13.87
CA ILE A 226 -12.02 8.50 13.47
C ILE A 226 -10.82 9.13 14.21
N ALA A 227 -10.84 10.44 14.49
CA ALA A 227 -9.77 11.09 15.26
C ALA A 227 -9.74 10.60 16.72
N LEU A 228 -10.91 10.43 17.35
CA LEU A 228 -11.04 9.83 18.69
C LEU A 228 -10.53 8.38 18.73
N LEU A 229 -10.88 7.57 17.72
CA LEU A 229 -10.39 6.19 17.61
C LEU A 229 -8.87 6.13 17.38
N ILE A 230 -8.30 7.01 16.55
CA ILE A 230 -6.84 7.14 16.39
C ILE A 230 -6.16 7.55 17.72
N ALA A 231 -6.78 8.42 18.51
CA ALA A 231 -6.26 8.78 19.85
C ALA A 231 -6.29 7.59 20.82
N ARG A 232 -7.39 6.83 20.86
CA ARG A 232 -7.52 5.61 21.68
C ARG A 232 -6.51 4.52 21.29
N ASP A 233 -6.21 4.39 20.00
CA ASP A 233 -5.16 3.49 19.53
C ASP A 233 -3.75 3.93 20.00
N LEU A 234 -3.44 5.23 19.98
CA LEU A 234 -2.19 5.76 20.55
C LEU A 234 -2.11 5.50 22.07
N GLU A 235 -3.23 5.61 22.80
CA GLU A 235 -3.30 5.27 24.23
C GLU A 235 -3.13 3.77 24.47
N ALA A 236 -3.67 2.89 23.62
CA ALA A 236 -3.46 1.45 23.67
C ALA A 236 -2.00 1.08 23.43
N LEU A 237 -1.37 1.60 22.36
CA LEU A 237 0.05 1.36 22.07
C LEU A 237 0.99 1.85 23.17
N ARG A 238 0.69 2.99 23.81
CA ARG A 238 1.48 3.49 24.97
C ARG A 238 1.35 2.59 26.21
N ARG A 239 0.24 1.88 26.37
CA ARG A 239 0.02 0.91 27.47
C ARG A 239 0.63 -0.46 27.14
N LYS A 240 0.40 -0.98 25.93
CA LYS A 240 0.95 -2.25 25.42
C LYS A 240 2.45 -2.09 25.06
N LYS A 241 3.32 -1.93 26.07
CA LYS A 241 4.78 -1.69 25.96
C LYS A 241 5.59 -2.66 25.07
N SER A 242 5.00 -3.77 24.64
CA SER A 242 5.61 -4.75 23.73
C SER A 242 4.56 -5.30 22.76
N SER A 243 4.71 -4.97 21.47
CA SER A 243 4.19 -5.68 20.28
C SER A 243 2.74 -6.22 20.27
N GLY A 244 1.87 -5.77 21.17
CA GLY A 244 0.47 -6.17 21.22
C GLY A 244 -0.32 -5.47 20.11
N ALA A 245 -0.96 -6.25 19.25
CA ALA A 245 -1.87 -5.73 18.23
C ALA A 245 -3.01 -4.91 18.86
N THR A 246 -3.56 -3.97 18.09
CA THR A 246 -4.79 -3.23 18.43
C THR A 246 -5.89 -3.50 17.41
N PHE A 247 -7.08 -2.93 17.64
CA PHE A 247 -8.22 -2.98 16.71
C PHE A 247 -7.97 -2.37 15.32
N LEU A 248 -6.86 -1.64 15.12
CA LEU A 248 -6.41 -1.16 13.81
C LEU A 248 -5.49 -2.14 13.08
N ASP A 249 -4.84 -3.04 13.81
CA ASP A 249 -3.91 -4.03 13.27
C ASP A 249 -4.61 -5.33 12.84
N LEU A 250 -5.87 -5.52 13.28
CA LEU A 250 -6.75 -6.62 12.89
C LEU A 250 -7.24 -6.45 11.44
N LEU A 251 -7.28 -7.55 10.70
CA LEU A 251 -7.79 -7.64 9.32
C LEU A 251 -9.15 -8.33 9.30
N ASN A 252 -10.00 -7.98 8.32
CA ASN A 252 -11.27 -8.66 8.14
C ASN A 252 -11.14 -10.02 7.40
N ALA A 253 -12.25 -10.78 7.27
CA ALA A 253 -12.27 -12.13 6.70
C ALA A 253 -11.80 -12.21 5.24
N GLU A 254 -11.69 -11.08 4.57
CA GLU A 254 -11.25 -10.95 3.18
C GLU A 254 -9.81 -10.38 3.11
N GLY A 255 -9.11 -10.33 4.24
CA GLY A 255 -7.73 -9.92 4.41
C GLY A 255 -7.50 -8.41 4.30
N ARG A 256 -8.54 -7.57 4.36
CA ARG A 256 -8.42 -6.11 4.24
C ARG A 256 -8.20 -5.45 5.60
N SER A 257 -7.36 -4.41 5.62
CA SER A 257 -7.28 -3.49 6.75
C SER A 257 -8.44 -2.46 6.75
N VAL A 258 -8.61 -1.76 7.87
CA VAL A 258 -9.46 -0.56 7.99
C VAL A 258 -9.21 0.46 6.86
N TYR A 259 -7.95 0.65 6.45
CA TYR A 259 -7.59 1.59 5.39
C TYR A 259 -7.96 1.08 4.00
N GLU A 260 -7.79 -0.21 3.75
CA GLU A 260 -8.20 -0.85 2.50
C GLU A 260 -9.73 -0.94 2.37
N GLU A 261 -10.47 -1.14 3.46
CA GLU A 261 -11.93 -1.12 3.43
C GLU A 261 -12.48 0.29 3.10
N LEU A 262 -11.88 1.36 3.66
CA LEU A 262 -12.22 2.72 3.24
C LEU A 262 -11.90 2.96 1.76
N GLN A 263 -10.77 2.46 1.24
CA GLN A 263 -10.49 2.54 -0.21
C GLN A 263 -11.51 1.76 -1.05
N PHE A 264 -11.84 0.53 -0.63
CA PHE A 264 -12.71 -0.41 -1.33
C PHE A 264 -14.16 0.09 -1.37
N SER A 265 -14.76 0.42 -0.22
CA SER A 265 -16.11 0.96 -0.11
C SER A 265 -16.27 2.25 -0.94
N ARG A 266 -15.29 3.15 -0.87
CA ARG A 266 -15.21 4.40 -1.67
C ARG A 266 -15.14 4.13 -3.16
N GLN A 267 -14.27 3.23 -3.60
CA GLN A 267 -14.12 2.90 -5.02
C GLN A 267 -15.36 2.19 -5.57
N ASN A 268 -16.04 1.39 -4.76
CA ASN A 268 -17.28 0.71 -5.12
C ASN A 268 -18.46 1.69 -5.24
N GLU A 269 -18.59 2.69 -4.37
CA GLU A 269 -19.64 3.70 -4.56
C GLU A 269 -19.34 4.65 -5.73
N ILE A 270 -18.06 4.96 -6.02
CA ILE A 270 -17.65 5.65 -7.26
C ILE A 270 -18.06 4.83 -8.50
N ARG A 271 -17.84 3.50 -8.50
CA ARG A 271 -18.29 2.59 -9.57
C ARG A 271 -19.81 2.61 -9.72
N ARG A 272 -20.56 2.48 -8.62
CA ARG A 272 -22.04 2.53 -8.61
C ARG A 272 -22.60 3.85 -9.13
N GLN A 273 -22.01 4.99 -8.76
CA GLN A 273 -22.40 6.29 -9.32
C GLN A 273 -22.13 6.38 -10.82
N ARG A 274 -21.00 5.86 -11.32
CA ARG A 274 -20.70 5.80 -12.76
C ARG A 274 -21.71 4.91 -13.51
N ALA A 275 -22.08 3.76 -12.95
CA ALA A 275 -23.12 2.89 -13.51
C ALA A 275 -24.50 3.58 -13.56
N ARG A 276 -24.93 4.20 -12.45
CA ARG A 276 -26.17 5.00 -12.36
C ARG A 276 -26.19 6.19 -13.34
N LYS A 277 -25.03 6.73 -13.73
CA LYS A 277 -24.91 7.77 -14.77
C LYS A 277 -24.97 7.18 -16.19
N LYS A 278 -24.27 6.07 -16.47
CA LYS A 278 -24.40 5.33 -17.75
C LYS A 278 -25.86 4.94 -18.03
N GLN A 279 -26.56 4.37 -17.05
CA GLN A 279 -27.96 3.91 -17.19
C GLN A 279 -29.01 5.04 -17.40
N ARG A 280 -28.62 6.32 -17.32
CA ARG A 280 -29.53 7.47 -17.45
C ARG A 280 -29.46 8.20 -18.80
N ALA A 281 -28.61 7.74 -19.72
CA ALA A 281 -28.65 8.13 -21.13
C ALA A 281 -28.91 6.83 -21.94
N PRO A 282 -30.13 6.64 -22.48
CA PRO A 282 -30.72 7.59 -23.42
C PRO A 282 -32.21 7.95 -23.18
N ASN A 283 -32.56 9.24 -23.30
CA ASN A 283 -33.87 9.72 -23.80
C ASN A 283 -33.92 11.26 -23.91
N GLN A 284 -32.93 11.85 -24.58
CA GLN A 284 -32.96 13.25 -25.03
C GLN A 284 -32.36 13.34 -26.44
N ILE A 285 -33.20 13.07 -27.44
CA ILE A 285 -33.00 13.61 -28.79
C ILE A 285 -33.56 15.04 -28.73
N SER A 286 -32.77 16.03 -29.16
CA SER A 286 -33.20 17.42 -29.22
C SER A 286 -33.97 17.67 -30.51
N ASP A 287 -35.24 18.08 -30.41
CA ASP A 287 -35.96 18.63 -31.55
C ASP A 287 -35.25 19.87 -32.10
N GLN A 288 -35.08 19.92 -33.42
CA GLN A 288 -34.85 21.16 -34.15
C GLN A 288 -35.94 21.32 -35.21
N SER A 289 -36.53 22.51 -35.23
CA SER A 289 -37.76 22.82 -35.96
C SER A 289 -37.54 23.00 -37.46
N VAL A 290 -38.40 22.38 -38.28
CA VAL A 290 -38.68 22.79 -39.65
C VAL A 290 -40.19 22.96 -39.81
N SER A 291 -40.61 23.85 -40.73
CA SER A 291 -41.93 24.49 -40.73
C SER A 291 -42.92 23.93 -41.77
N THR A 292 -44.20 24.21 -41.51
CA THR A 292 -45.30 24.48 -42.48
C THR A 292 -46.14 23.35 -43.09
N ALA A 293 -47.44 23.65 -43.16
CA ALA A 293 -48.50 23.16 -44.07
C ALA A 293 -49.29 21.86 -43.76
N ARG A 294 -50.63 22.03 -43.83
CA ARG A 294 -51.73 21.05 -43.93
C ARG A 294 -52.14 20.92 -45.43
N PRO A 295 -52.93 19.92 -45.92
CA PRO A 295 -54.16 19.37 -45.33
C PRO A 295 -54.31 17.82 -45.44
N ALA A 296 -55.54 17.31 -45.63
CA ALA A 296 -55.99 15.98 -45.14
C ALA A 296 -56.75 15.11 -46.17
N SER A 297 -57.22 13.93 -45.72
CA SER A 297 -57.98 12.85 -46.44
C SER A 297 -57.10 11.94 -47.34
N ASN A 298 -57.29 10.62 -47.47
CA ASN A 298 -58.48 9.76 -47.27
C ASN A 298 -58.15 8.29 -46.81
N ILE A 299 -59.12 7.69 -46.08
CA ILE A 299 -59.62 6.28 -46.11
C ILE A 299 -58.63 5.07 -46.05
N PRO A 300 -58.78 4.13 -45.08
CA PRO A 300 -58.09 2.81 -45.02
C PRO A 300 -58.95 1.67 -45.64
N PRO A 301 -58.43 0.43 -45.82
CA PRO A 301 -58.65 -0.60 -44.78
C PRO A 301 -57.63 -1.76 -44.68
N LYS A 302 -57.45 -2.30 -43.46
CA LYS A 302 -57.82 -3.71 -43.14
C LYS A 302 -57.71 -4.01 -41.62
N TYR A 303 -58.81 -4.54 -41.08
CA TYR A 303 -58.99 -5.11 -39.74
C TYR A 303 -58.69 -6.64 -39.76
N PRO A 304 -58.71 -7.41 -38.64
CA PRO A 304 -59.24 -7.07 -37.30
C PRO A 304 -58.36 -7.36 -36.06
N LYS A 305 -58.81 -6.80 -34.93
CA LYS A 305 -58.65 -7.36 -33.57
C LYS A 305 -60.03 -7.80 -33.06
N ALA A 306 -60.09 -8.82 -32.21
CA ALA A 306 -61.22 -9.20 -31.36
C ALA A 306 -60.74 -10.30 -30.37
N ASP A 307 -61.18 -10.38 -29.09
CA ASP A 307 -61.79 -9.34 -28.25
C ASP A 307 -61.56 -9.61 -26.74
N SER A 308 -62.43 -9.07 -25.88
CA SER A 308 -62.24 -8.74 -24.46
C SER A 308 -62.80 -9.76 -23.42
N LYS A 309 -62.64 -9.44 -22.12
CA LYS A 309 -62.96 -10.29 -20.94
C LYS A 309 -64.43 -10.24 -20.50
N PRO A 310 -64.92 -11.33 -19.87
CA PRO A 310 -65.57 -11.28 -18.53
C PRO A 310 -65.02 -12.37 -17.55
N GLN A 311 -65.41 -12.52 -16.27
CA GLN A 311 -65.75 -11.56 -15.18
C GLN A 311 -65.74 -12.27 -13.78
N ILE A 312 -65.36 -11.54 -12.72
CA ILE A 312 -65.83 -11.53 -11.30
C ILE A 312 -66.20 -12.87 -10.57
N SER A 313 -65.56 -13.13 -9.42
CA SER A 313 -66.20 -13.34 -8.09
C SER A 313 -65.16 -13.54 -6.95
N VAL A 314 -65.59 -13.64 -5.69
CA VAL A 314 -64.78 -13.54 -4.44
C VAL A 314 -65.27 -14.60 -3.41
N GLN A 315 -64.52 -14.81 -2.32
CA GLN A 315 -64.84 -15.58 -1.08
C GLN A 315 -64.43 -17.07 -1.06
N VAL A 316 -64.14 -17.76 0.08
CA VAL A 316 -63.81 -17.40 1.49
C VAL A 316 -63.16 -18.62 2.21
N SER A 317 -62.37 -18.35 3.28
CA SER A 317 -61.92 -19.22 4.41
C SER A 317 -61.37 -20.65 4.22
N ALA A 318 -60.31 -20.89 5.00
CA ALA A 318 -59.65 -22.15 5.35
C ALA A 318 -60.52 -23.36 5.79
N ARG A 319 -59.93 -24.55 5.65
CA ARG A 319 -60.04 -25.67 6.61
C ARG A 319 -58.82 -26.61 6.49
N ASP A 320 -58.48 -27.29 7.59
CA ASP A 320 -57.25 -28.06 7.76
C ASP A 320 -57.38 -29.58 7.46
N ALA A 321 -56.20 -30.22 7.47
CA ALA A 321 -55.94 -31.65 7.68
C ALA A 321 -56.27 -32.66 6.55
N ALA A 322 -55.22 -33.06 5.81
CA ALA A 322 -54.77 -34.46 5.78
C ALA A 322 -53.32 -34.61 5.27
N LEU A 323 -52.57 -35.52 5.89
CA LEU A 323 -51.15 -35.85 5.66
C LEU A 323 -50.86 -36.43 4.25
N SER A 324 -49.71 -36.07 3.65
CA SER A 324 -48.54 -36.98 3.48
C SER A 324 -47.58 -36.55 2.34
N LEU A 325 -46.33 -37.02 2.42
CA LEU A 325 -45.20 -36.98 1.47
C LEU A 325 -45.43 -36.37 0.07
N ASP A 326 -44.66 -35.34 -0.28
CA ASP A 326 -43.39 -35.57 -1.00
C ASP A 326 -42.47 -34.33 -0.95
N TYR A 327 -41.26 -34.46 -0.37
CA TYR A 327 -40.38 -33.32 -0.06
C TYR A 327 -38.93 -33.49 -0.54
N SER A 328 -38.73 -34.10 -1.72
CA SER A 328 -37.39 -34.32 -2.30
C SER A 328 -37.11 -33.61 -3.65
N ILE A 329 -38.08 -32.89 -4.24
CA ILE A 329 -37.97 -32.35 -5.62
C ILE A 329 -37.71 -30.83 -5.66
N LYS A 330 -37.83 -30.11 -4.53
CA LYS A 330 -37.67 -28.65 -4.47
C LYS A 330 -36.23 -28.17 -4.24
N GLU A 331 -35.42 -28.88 -3.47
CA GLU A 331 -34.08 -28.39 -3.05
C GLU A 331 -33.08 -28.41 -4.21
N ALA A 332 -33.02 -29.50 -5.00
CA ALA A 332 -32.18 -29.57 -6.20
C ALA A 332 -32.45 -28.41 -7.18
N LYS A 333 -33.72 -28.04 -7.38
CA LYS A 333 -34.13 -26.92 -8.25
C LYS A 333 -33.87 -25.53 -7.66
N LEU A 334 -33.52 -25.43 -6.37
CA LEU A 334 -33.02 -24.20 -5.76
C LEU A 334 -31.50 -24.10 -5.86
N ASP A 335 -30.77 -25.20 -5.63
CA ASP A 335 -29.31 -25.27 -5.79
C ASP A 335 -28.91 -25.00 -7.25
N ASP A 336 -29.53 -25.65 -8.24
CA ASP A 336 -29.28 -25.37 -9.67
C ASP A 336 -29.53 -23.89 -10.06
N ARG A 337 -30.52 -23.25 -9.44
CA ARG A 337 -30.81 -21.82 -9.65
C ARG A 337 -29.78 -20.91 -9.00
N GLU A 338 -29.30 -21.24 -7.81
CA GLU A 338 -28.26 -20.45 -7.15
C GLU A 338 -26.90 -20.66 -7.82
N ARG A 339 -26.62 -21.86 -8.36
CA ARG A 339 -25.48 -22.15 -9.25
C ARG A 339 -25.55 -21.34 -10.54
N GLU A 340 -26.67 -21.33 -11.26
CA GLU A 340 -26.87 -20.44 -12.42
C GLU A 340 -26.62 -18.97 -12.05
N ARG A 341 -27.10 -18.53 -10.89
CA ARG A 341 -26.98 -17.15 -10.41
C ARG A 341 -25.54 -16.79 -10.07
N GLN A 342 -24.79 -17.69 -9.45
CA GLN A 342 -23.36 -17.54 -9.19
C GLN A 342 -22.55 -17.53 -10.50
N GLN A 343 -22.88 -18.41 -11.45
CA GLN A 343 -22.22 -18.44 -12.75
C GLN A 343 -22.50 -17.17 -13.56
N LYS A 344 -23.76 -16.72 -13.68
CA LYS A 344 -24.11 -15.45 -14.36
C LYS A 344 -23.43 -14.24 -13.70
N LYS A 345 -23.27 -14.24 -12.37
CA LYS A 345 -22.53 -13.23 -11.60
C LYS A 345 -21.00 -13.28 -11.86
N LYS A 346 -20.44 -14.47 -12.10
CA LYS A 346 -19.03 -14.65 -12.49
C LYS A 346 -18.79 -14.21 -13.94
N GLU A 347 -19.67 -14.61 -14.87
CA GLU A 347 -19.66 -14.17 -16.27
C GLU A 347 -19.81 -12.65 -16.38
N GLU A 348 -20.70 -12.02 -15.60
CA GLU A 348 -20.82 -10.56 -15.52
C GLU A 348 -19.53 -9.91 -14.98
N ALA A 349 -18.90 -10.49 -13.95
CA ALA A 349 -17.64 -9.98 -13.41
C ALA A 349 -16.47 -10.09 -14.40
N GLU A 350 -16.36 -11.20 -15.13
CA GLU A 350 -15.36 -11.39 -16.19
C GLU A 350 -15.62 -10.46 -17.38
N ARG A 351 -16.88 -10.26 -17.77
CA ARG A 351 -17.28 -9.31 -18.81
C ARG A 351 -17.00 -7.85 -18.42
N LEU A 352 -17.16 -7.49 -17.14
CA LEU A 352 -16.76 -6.19 -16.59
C LEU A 352 -15.24 -6.01 -16.51
N LYS A 353 -14.47 -7.09 -16.25
CA LYS A 353 -13.01 -7.07 -16.32
C LYS A 353 -12.54 -6.82 -17.77
N ALA A 354 -13.13 -7.52 -18.73
CA ALA A 354 -12.84 -7.34 -20.15
C ALA A 354 -13.23 -5.92 -20.64
N GLU A 355 -14.36 -5.36 -20.21
CA GLU A 355 -14.72 -3.96 -20.53
C GLU A 355 -13.67 -2.98 -19.94
N ALA A 356 -13.19 -3.22 -18.72
CA ALA A 356 -12.18 -2.37 -18.09
C ALA A 356 -10.81 -2.44 -18.80
N GLU A 357 -10.37 -3.63 -19.21
CA GLU A 357 -9.13 -3.82 -19.97
C GLU A 357 -9.22 -3.24 -21.39
N ALA A 358 -10.37 -3.38 -22.07
CA ALA A 358 -10.64 -2.73 -23.35
C ALA A 358 -10.65 -1.19 -23.23
N LEU A 359 -11.21 -0.64 -22.15
CA LEU A 359 -11.21 0.80 -21.89
C LEU A 359 -9.78 1.32 -21.63
N ALA A 360 -8.97 0.59 -20.86
CA ALA A 360 -7.58 0.92 -20.60
C ALA A 360 -6.72 0.87 -21.88
N ARG A 361 -6.90 -0.17 -22.71
CA ARG A 361 -6.28 -0.27 -24.05
C ARG A 361 -6.67 0.93 -24.93
N LYS A 362 -7.94 1.34 -24.91
CA LYS A 362 -8.42 2.51 -25.70
C LYS A 362 -7.76 3.82 -25.26
N SER A 363 -7.71 4.11 -23.95
CA SER A 363 -6.99 5.29 -23.43
C SER A 363 -5.49 5.29 -23.78
N ARG A 364 -4.85 4.12 -23.90
CA ARG A 364 -3.45 4.01 -24.37
C ARG A 364 -3.29 4.32 -25.87
N VAL A 365 -4.31 4.09 -26.69
CA VAL A 365 -4.31 4.43 -28.13
C VAL A 365 -4.58 5.91 -28.37
N ASP A 366 -5.53 6.49 -27.63
CA ASP A 366 -5.91 7.90 -27.79
C ASP A 366 -4.77 8.86 -27.40
N PHE A 367 -3.95 8.50 -26.38
CA PHE A 367 -2.75 9.26 -26.00
C PHE A 367 -1.69 9.28 -27.11
N VAL A 368 -1.42 8.15 -27.77
CA VAL A 368 -0.42 8.03 -28.84
C VAL A 368 -0.84 8.80 -30.11
N ARG A 369 -2.15 9.00 -30.34
CA ARG A 369 -2.65 9.76 -31.49
C ARG A 369 -2.47 11.28 -31.34
N GLY A 370 -2.16 11.78 -30.13
CA GLY A 370 -1.95 13.20 -29.86
C GLY A 370 -0.60 13.78 -30.31
N GLN A 371 0.35 12.94 -30.74
CA GLN A 371 1.69 13.36 -31.18
C GLN A 371 2.01 12.76 -32.56
N GLY A 372 1.55 13.40 -33.63
CA GLY A 372 1.66 12.84 -35.00
C GLY A 372 1.64 13.82 -36.18
N THR A 373 1.44 15.12 -35.96
CA THR A 373 1.56 16.20 -36.97
C THR A 373 2.01 17.46 -36.24
N THR A 374 3.02 18.23 -36.66
CA THR A 374 3.56 18.45 -38.02
C THR A 374 5.09 18.42 -38.07
N GLY A 375 5.67 18.43 -39.28
CA GLY A 375 7.12 18.64 -39.49
C GLY A 375 7.51 18.67 -40.97
N ARG A 376 8.61 19.38 -41.27
CA ARG A 376 9.16 19.71 -42.61
C ARG A 376 8.38 20.86 -43.31
N ASP A 377 9.02 21.77 -44.04
CA ASP A 377 10.42 21.84 -44.52
C ASP A 377 11.11 23.22 -44.32
N ALA A 378 12.36 23.34 -44.79
CA ALA A 378 13.30 24.47 -44.58
C ALA A 378 13.07 25.70 -45.54
N SER A 379 13.83 26.81 -45.59
CA SER A 379 15.16 27.13 -45.01
C SER A 379 15.50 28.65 -44.96
N ARG A 380 16.42 29.03 -44.03
CA ARG A 380 17.50 30.05 -44.09
C ARG A 380 17.27 31.56 -44.46
N HIS A 381 17.72 32.41 -43.51
CA HIS A 381 18.61 33.61 -43.66
C HIS A 381 18.09 34.98 -44.16
N SER A 382 18.00 35.95 -43.23
CA SER A 382 18.63 37.31 -43.21
C SER A 382 17.93 38.13 -42.08
N GLN A 383 18.58 38.67 -41.03
CA GLN A 383 19.39 39.91 -40.95
C GLN A 383 18.72 41.13 -41.64
N SER A 384 18.60 42.32 -41.05
CA SER A 384 19.19 42.96 -39.83
C SER A 384 18.17 43.94 -39.18
N GLN A 385 18.35 44.61 -38.02
CA GLN A 385 19.27 45.74 -37.74
C GLN A 385 19.28 46.15 -36.23
N THR A 386 20.48 46.36 -35.66
CA THR A 386 21.03 47.58 -34.98
C THR A 386 20.11 48.56 -34.21
N ASN A 387 20.48 49.20 -33.08
CA ASN A 387 21.76 49.32 -32.33
C ASN A 387 21.50 49.75 -30.86
N ASP A 388 22.53 49.64 -29.99
CA ASP A 388 22.57 50.15 -28.60
C ASP A 388 23.41 51.44 -28.42
N ILE A 389 23.44 51.94 -27.17
CA ILE A 389 24.42 52.82 -26.49
C ILE A 389 24.02 54.31 -26.25
N GLU A 390 24.45 54.80 -25.08
CA GLU A 390 24.04 56.00 -24.33
C GLU A 390 24.82 57.29 -24.70
N SER A 391 24.31 58.47 -24.31
CA SER A 391 24.98 59.37 -23.33
C SER A 391 24.26 60.72 -23.09
N GLN A 392 23.98 61.06 -21.82
CA GLN A 392 24.26 62.33 -21.06
C GLN A 392 23.96 63.74 -21.69
N ILE A 393 23.83 64.91 -21.00
CA ILE A 393 24.34 65.40 -19.69
C ILE A 393 23.63 66.74 -19.26
N LEU A 394 23.63 67.13 -17.95
CA LEU A 394 23.38 68.49 -17.34
C LEU A 394 22.01 69.24 -17.55
N THR A 395 21.50 70.19 -16.72
CA THR A 395 21.38 70.39 -15.23
C THR A 395 20.28 71.44 -14.86
N VAL A 396 19.83 71.41 -13.58
CA VAL A 396 19.05 72.37 -12.71
C VAL A 396 19.16 73.91 -12.98
N PRO A 397 18.24 74.82 -12.46
CA PRO A 397 17.61 74.78 -11.11
C PRO A 397 16.18 75.37 -10.85
N SER A 398 15.72 75.18 -9.58
CA SER A 398 14.81 76.03 -8.74
C SER A 398 13.29 76.09 -9.08
N THR A 399 12.31 76.37 -8.18
CA THR A 399 12.22 76.77 -6.73
C THR A 399 10.89 76.29 -6.08
N LEU A 400 10.88 75.96 -4.75
CA LEU A 400 9.89 76.28 -3.67
C LEU A 400 8.37 75.91 -3.84
N ASP A 401 7.49 75.74 -2.83
CA ASP A 401 7.60 75.71 -1.35
C ASP A 401 6.43 74.95 -0.64
N ASP A 402 6.62 74.66 0.67
CA ASP A 402 5.67 74.61 1.82
C ASP A 402 4.29 73.89 1.80
N GLY A 403 3.68 73.69 3.00
CA GLY A 403 2.21 73.75 3.16
C GLY A 403 1.46 72.66 3.96
N LYS A 404 1.52 72.69 5.31
CA LYS A 404 0.60 71.93 6.20
C LYS A 404 -0.90 72.27 5.98
N LYS A 405 -1.82 71.28 6.06
CA LYS A 405 -2.88 71.17 7.10
C LYS A 405 -3.92 70.05 6.90
N THR A 406 -4.37 69.48 8.01
CA THR A 406 -5.63 68.73 8.15
C THR A 406 -6.83 69.65 8.42
N ILE A 407 -8.03 69.30 7.94
CA ILE A 407 -9.34 69.56 8.59
C ILE A 407 -10.42 68.65 7.94
N LYS A 408 -11.60 68.51 8.58
CA LYS A 408 -12.58 67.43 8.32
C LYS A 408 -13.78 67.85 7.42
N SER A 409 -14.48 66.81 6.96
CA SER A 409 -15.95 66.62 7.01
C SER A 409 -16.91 67.10 5.89
N VAL A 410 -18.10 66.48 5.94
CA VAL A 410 -19.39 66.75 5.26
C VAL A 410 -19.62 66.06 3.92
N GLU A 411 -20.88 65.63 3.73
CA GLU A 411 -21.41 64.78 2.65
C GLU A 411 -22.18 65.58 1.57
N SER A 412 -22.71 64.83 0.59
CA SER A 412 -24.03 65.02 -0.06
C SER A 412 -24.15 65.81 -1.38
N LEU A 413 -25.32 65.58 -2.03
CA LEU A 413 -25.82 66.01 -3.37
C LEU A 413 -25.44 65.04 -4.53
N ALA A 414 -26.35 64.32 -5.22
CA ALA A 414 -27.77 64.50 -5.61
C ALA A 414 -28.00 65.69 -6.58
N ASN A 415 -28.84 65.69 -7.63
CA ASN A 415 -30.01 64.91 -8.08
C ASN A 415 -30.01 64.84 -9.65
N THR A 416 -30.93 64.29 -10.47
CA THR A 416 -32.26 63.60 -10.40
C THR A 416 -32.45 62.79 -11.71
N SER A 417 -33.39 61.84 -11.90
CA SER A 417 -34.73 62.09 -12.52
C SER A 417 -35.51 60.74 -12.66
N ILE A 418 -36.69 60.52 -12.08
CA ILE A 418 -38.07 60.90 -12.55
C ILE A 418 -38.54 60.04 -13.73
N LYS A 419 -39.72 59.38 -13.81
CA LYS A 419 -40.97 59.19 -12.99
C LYS A 419 -41.54 57.79 -13.38
N ARG A 420 -42.51 57.11 -12.74
CA ARG A 420 -43.49 57.37 -11.63
C ARG A 420 -43.23 56.32 -10.48
N ARG A 421 -43.97 56.08 -9.37
CA ARG A 421 -45.36 56.35 -8.87
C ARG A 421 -46.49 55.55 -9.56
N ASP A 422 -47.61 55.13 -8.94
CA ASP A 422 -48.18 55.05 -7.57
C ASP A 422 -49.26 53.93 -7.63
N THR A 423 -49.80 53.24 -6.61
CA THR A 423 -49.77 53.17 -5.12
C THR A 423 -50.32 51.76 -4.72
N GLY A 424 -50.35 51.25 -3.48
CA GLY A 424 -49.86 51.74 -2.17
C GLY A 424 -50.91 51.71 -1.03
N ARG A 425 -51.02 50.60 -0.25
CA ARG A 425 -51.77 50.54 1.04
C ARG A 425 -51.20 49.47 2.00
N LEU A 426 -51.22 49.77 3.30
CA LEU A 426 -50.99 48.87 4.45
C LEU A 426 -52.31 48.68 5.23
N ASP A 427 -52.47 47.56 5.96
CA ASP A 427 -53.25 47.40 7.21
C ASP A 427 -53.35 45.91 7.62
N GLY A 428 -53.58 45.61 8.92
CA GLY A 428 -54.16 44.33 9.37
C GLY A 428 -53.30 43.41 10.26
N LYS A 429 -53.88 42.94 11.37
CA LYS A 429 -53.36 41.92 12.32
C LYS A 429 -54.41 40.81 12.49
N LEU A 430 -53.98 39.56 12.71
CA LEU A 430 -54.61 38.51 13.58
C LEU A 430 -56.12 38.22 13.36
N GLU A 431 -56.59 37.02 12.94
CA GLU A 431 -56.50 35.72 13.64
C GLU A 431 -57.14 34.52 12.86
N GLN A 432 -56.80 33.30 13.30
CA GLN A 432 -57.53 32.00 13.24
C GLN A 432 -58.06 31.38 11.92
N GLY A 433 -57.68 30.10 11.72
CA GLY A 433 -58.64 29.04 11.33
C GLY A 433 -58.47 28.34 9.97
N GLY A 434 -57.89 27.14 9.94
CA GLY A 434 -57.90 26.26 8.76
C GLY A 434 -56.96 25.04 8.86
N LEU A 435 -57.43 23.85 8.48
CA LEU A 435 -56.70 22.57 8.58
C LEU A 435 -56.14 22.11 7.21
N ALA A 436 -55.04 21.34 7.30
CA ALA A 436 -54.75 20.09 6.55
C ALA A 436 -53.49 20.02 5.66
N ALA A 437 -52.99 18.78 5.56
CA ALA A 437 -52.00 18.24 4.61
C ALA A 437 -50.53 18.72 4.72
N GLU A 438 -49.72 17.97 5.46
CA GLU A 438 -48.27 17.92 5.27
C GLU A 438 -47.91 17.33 3.89
N ALA A 439 -46.84 17.82 3.27
CA ALA A 439 -46.27 17.26 2.05
C ALA A 439 -44.82 16.82 2.29
N LEU A 440 -44.53 15.54 2.01
CA LEU A 440 -43.20 14.95 2.22
C LEU A 440 -42.11 15.68 1.39
N PRO A 441 -40.91 15.92 1.96
CA PRO A 441 -39.85 16.66 1.28
C PRO A 441 -39.23 15.85 0.14
N VAL A 442 -39.62 16.15 -1.09
CA VAL A 442 -39.02 15.56 -2.30
C VAL A 442 -37.60 16.09 -2.47
N ALA A 443 -36.61 15.27 -2.10
CA ALA A 443 -35.19 15.63 -2.14
C ALA A 443 -34.73 16.10 -3.54
N SER A 444 -34.25 17.34 -3.62
CA SER A 444 -33.84 17.97 -4.87
C SER A 444 -32.56 17.33 -5.44
N LYS A 445 -32.54 17.14 -6.77
CA LYS A 445 -31.47 16.39 -7.48
C LYS A 445 -30.08 17.00 -7.36
N SER A 446 -29.97 18.28 -6.99
CA SER A 446 -28.71 18.98 -6.73
C SER A 446 -28.02 18.49 -5.45
N ASN A 447 -28.78 18.27 -4.37
CA ASN A 447 -28.22 18.08 -3.03
C ASN A 447 -27.39 16.79 -2.92
N ILE A 448 -27.86 15.71 -3.57
CA ILE A 448 -27.21 14.37 -3.59
C ILE A 448 -25.81 14.42 -4.24
N GLN A 449 -25.60 15.31 -5.22
CA GLN A 449 -24.29 15.46 -5.86
C GLN A 449 -23.32 16.31 -5.02
N GLY A 450 -23.86 17.21 -4.18
CA GLY A 450 -23.11 17.94 -3.17
C GLY A 450 -22.57 17.02 -2.07
N ASP A 451 -23.47 16.29 -1.40
CA ASP A 451 -23.13 15.32 -0.34
C ASP A 451 -22.00 14.37 -0.76
N PHE A 452 -22.13 13.70 -1.91
CA PHE A 452 -21.10 12.79 -2.40
C PHE A 452 -19.73 13.46 -2.62
N ASN A 453 -19.71 14.74 -3.02
CA ASN A 453 -18.45 15.48 -3.17
C ASN A 453 -17.83 15.84 -1.81
N VAL A 454 -18.65 16.16 -0.79
CA VAL A 454 -18.21 16.32 0.60
C VAL A 454 -17.64 14.99 1.13
N LYS A 455 -18.37 13.88 1.03
CA LYS A 455 -17.87 12.56 1.44
C LYS A 455 -16.60 12.15 0.69
N ARG A 456 -16.43 12.58 -0.58
CA ARG A 456 -15.20 12.39 -1.38
C ARG A 456 -14.04 13.32 -1.00
N LYS A 457 -14.29 14.45 -0.31
CA LYS A 457 -13.27 15.28 0.37
C LYS A 457 -12.89 14.61 1.69
N VAL A 458 -13.86 14.41 2.59
CA VAL A 458 -13.67 13.85 3.94
C VAL A 458 -12.97 12.48 3.90
N SER A 459 -13.39 11.57 3.02
CA SER A 459 -12.72 10.26 2.86
C SER A 459 -11.25 10.34 2.46
N LYS A 460 -10.79 11.40 1.76
CA LYS A 460 -9.35 11.59 1.51
C LYS A 460 -8.59 12.01 2.76
N GLU A 461 -9.23 12.83 3.60
CA GLU A 461 -8.66 13.30 4.86
C GLU A 461 -8.58 12.17 5.88
N ILE A 462 -9.63 11.36 6.01
CA ILE A 462 -9.65 10.14 6.84
C ILE A 462 -8.56 9.16 6.36
N LEU A 463 -8.45 8.91 5.05
CA LEU A 463 -7.35 8.10 4.49
C LEU A 463 -5.96 8.68 4.81
N LEU A 464 -5.80 10.01 4.80
CA LEU A 464 -4.52 10.65 5.14
C LEU A 464 -4.21 10.55 6.65
N LYS A 465 -5.21 10.79 7.52
CA LYS A 465 -5.11 10.62 8.98
C LYS A 465 -4.71 9.18 9.33
N LEU A 466 -5.40 8.18 8.79
CA LEU A 466 -5.07 6.76 8.98
C LEU A 466 -3.68 6.41 8.43
N LYS A 467 -3.34 6.84 7.21
CA LYS A 467 -2.00 6.59 6.64
C LYS A 467 -0.88 7.16 7.50
N LEU A 468 -0.99 8.42 7.92
CA LEU A 468 0.03 9.06 8.76
C LEU A 468 0.12 8.36 10.12
N HIS A 469 -1.01 7.96 10.69
CA HIS A 469 -1.04 7.19 11.94
C HIS A 469 -0.29 5.86 11.83
N TYR A 470 -0.62 5.02 10.83
CA TYR A 470 0.12 3.77 10.59
C TYR A 470 1.61 4.03 10.33
N MET A 471 1.93 4.96 9.42
CA MET A 471 3.31 5.28 9.04
C MET A 471 4.17 5.79 10.20
N ARG A 472 3.58 6.42 11.22
CA ARG A 472 4.27 6.88 12.45
C ARG A 472 4.42 5.80 13.52
N THR A 473 3.49 4.84 13.60
CA THR A 473 3.34 3.96 14.78
C THR A 473 3.63 2.48 14.51
N ARG A 474 3.54 2.01 13.27
CA ARG A 474 3.69 0.59 12.90
C ARG A 474 5.03 0.32 12.23
N THR A 475 5.48 -0.93 12.33
CA THR A 475 6.66 -1.43 11.59
C THR A 475 6.41 -1.37 10.09
N SER A 476 7.47 -1.24 9.29
CA SER A 476 7.33 -1.13 7.83
C SER A 476 6.66 -2.35 7.18
N GLU A 477 6.78 -3.54 7.78
CA GLU A 477 6.06 -4.74 7.32
C GLU A 477 4.53 -4.59 7.51
N MET A 478 4.09 -4.14 8.68
CA MET A 478 2.69 -3.86 8.98
C MET A 478 2.17 -2.74 8.08
N VAL A 479 2.91 -1.64 7.91
CA VAL A 479 2.52 -0.50 7.06
C VAL A 479 2.39 -0.90 5.59
N LEU A 480 3.32 -1.70 5.04
CA LEU A 480 3.19 -2.21 3.67
C LEU A 480 1.95 -3.12 3.52
N THR A 481 1.69 -3.96 4.51
CA THR A 481 0.52 -4.85 4.53
C THR A 481 -0.78 -4.06 4.60
N PHE A 482 -0.93 -3.13 5.54
CA PHE A 482 -2.19 -2.41 5.77
C PHE A 482 -2.52 -1.36 4.69
N LEU A 483 -1.53 -0.90 3.92
CA LEU A 483 -1.75 0.13 2.90
C LEU A 483 -1.84 -0.42 1.47
N TYR A 484 -1.30 -1.62 1.20
CA TYR A 484 -1.20 -2.20 -0.15
C TYR A 484 -1.43 -3.73 -0.21
N GLY A 485 -1.70 -4.40 0.91
CA GLY A 485 -1.86 -5.85 0.99
C GLY A 485 -0.64 -6.61 0.47
N ALA A 486 -0.82 -7.35 -0.62
CA ALA A 486 0.28 -8.05 -1.30
C ALA A 486 1.33 -7.10 -1.96
N ASN A 487 1.04 -5.81 -2.09
CA ASN A 487 1.84 -4.79 -2.76
C ASN A 487 2.31 -5.19 -4.19
N MET A 488 1.33 -5.53 -5.05
CA MET A 488 1.55 -5.97 -6.45
C MET A 488 2.28 -4.95 -7.34
N ASN A 489 2.37 -3.69 -6.89
CA ASN A 489 2.94 -2.56 -7.63
C ASN A 489 4.35 -2.19 -7.13
N ASP A 490 4.91 -2.94 -6.17
CA ASP A 490 6.19 -2.68 -5.51
C ASP A 490 6.34 -1.23 -5.01
N VAL A 491 5.27 -0.69 -4.41
CA VAL A 491 5.26 0.67 -3.85
C VAL A 491 6.18 0.73 -2.64
N GLN A 492 7.15 1.65 -2.68
CA GLN A 492 8.11 1.87 -1.61
C GLN A 492 7.59 2.93 -0.64
N ILE A 493 7.71 2.67 0.67
CA ILE A 493 7.32 3.59 1.75
C ILE A 493 8.53 4.22 2.47
N SER A 494 9.74 3.94 1.99
CA SER A 494 10.99 4.53 2.47
C SER A 494 12.00 4.57 1.31
N PHE A 495 13.05 5.37 1.46
CA PHE A 495 14.22 5.31 0.59
C PHE A 495 15.50 5.27 1.43
N ASP A 496 16.21 4.16 1.35
CA ASP A 496 17.47 3.95 2.07
C ASP A 496 18.60 3.80 1.05
N TYR A 497 19.69 4.54 1.23
CA TYR A 497 20.86 4.51 0.35
C TYR A 497 21.94 3.55 0.87
N ASP A 498 21.56 2.49 1.61
CA ASP A 498 22.50 1.51 2.17
C ASP A 498 23.33 0.81 1.07
N ARG A 499 24.64 0.76 1.28
CA ARG A 499 25.71 0.16 0.42
C ARG A 499 25.79 0.64 -1.03
N LEU A 500 24.97 1.59 -1.47
CA LEU A 500 25.11 2.18 -2.81
C LEU A 500 26.42 3.00 -2.93
N PRO A 501 27.02 3.13 -4.13
CA PRO A 501 28.31 3.80 -4.31
C PRO A 501 28.32 5.25 -3.83
N ALA A 502 29.33 5.63 -3.04
CA ALA A 502 29.46 7.00 -2.51
C ALA A 502 29.74 8.09 -3.58
N LYS A 503 30.07 7.70 -4.81
CA LYS A 503 30.20 8.60 -5.97
C LYS A 503 29.31 8.10 -7.10
N VAL A 504 28.38 8.92 -7.59
CA VAL A 504 27.39 8.52 -8.61
C VAL A 504 27.35 9.49 -9.79
N VAL A 505 27.08 8.95 -10.99
CA VAL A 505 26.78 9.74 -12.20
C VAL A 505 25.27 9.95 -12.27
N TRP A 506 24.82 11.20 -12.21
CA TRP A 506 23.38 11.52 -12.05
C TRP A 506 22.49 10.91 -13.15
N ASN A 507 22.93 10.98 -14.40
CA ASN A 507 22.18 10.45 -15.55
C ASN A 507 22.00 8.92 -15.47
N GLU A 508 22.94 8.20 -14.87
CA GLU A 508 22.83 6.76 -14.66
C GLU A 508 21.88 6.45 -13.48
N PHE A 509 21.89 7.27 -12.43
CA PHE A 509 20.91 7.17 -11.35
C PHE A 509 19.47 7.40 -11.85
N GLU A 510 19.20 8.45 -12.63
CA GLU A 510 17.88 8.67 -13.24
C GLU A 510 17.47 7.53 -14.17
N LYS A 511 18.39 6.99 -14.98
CA LYS A 511 18.16 5.86 -15.88
C LYS A 511 17.83 4.57 -15.12
N GLN A 512 18.52 4.31 -14.02
CA GLN A 512 18.37 3.09 -13.23
C GLN A 512 17.14 3.15 -12.32
N PHE A 513 16.97 4.22 -11.54
CA PHE A 513 15.88 4.36 -10.57
C PHE A 513 14.60 4.98 -11.16
N GLY A 514 14.65 5.41 -12.42
CA GLY A 514 13.60 6.16 -13.12
C GLY A 514 13.54 7.61 -12.65
N ARG A 515 13.20 8.52 -13.57
CA ARG A 515 13.24 9.97 -13.29
C ARG A 515 12.00 10.48 -12.57
N ASP A 516 10.81 10.01 -12.96
CA ASP A 516 9.51 10.55 -12.54
C ASP A 516 8.61 9.50 -11.86
N ASP A 517 7.38 9.89 -11.51
CA ASP A 517 6.34 9.06 -10.90
C ASP A 517 5.81 7.91 -11.79
N LYS A 518 6.25 7.83 -13.06
CA LYS A 518 5.82 6.85 -14.07
C LYS A 518 6.90 5.84 -14.44
N SER A 519 8.16 6.10 -14.08
CA SER A 519 9.33 5.31 -14.49
C SER A 519 10.10 4.79 -13.29
N GLY A 520 10.58 3.54 -13.34
CA GLY A 520 11.41 2.93 -12.27
C GLY A 520 10.70 2.85 -10.91
N LEU A 521 11.43 3.19 -9.83
CA LEU A 521 10.91 3.11 -8.45
C LEU A 521 9.67 3.96 -8.25
N ARG A 522 8.66 3.36 -7.62
CA ARG A 522 7.38 3.99 -7.31
C ARG A 522 7.25 4.19 -5.81
N PHE A 523 7.18 5.43 -5.38
CA PHE A 523 7.01 5.79 -3.98
C PHE A 523 5.56 6.08 -3.65
N ASP A 524 5.18 5.94 -2.37
CA ASP A 524 3.99 6.64 -1.89
C ASP A 524 4.28 8.15 -1.72
N ARG A 525 3.22 8.94 -1.68
CA ARG A 525 3.31 10.38 -1.40
C ARG A 525 3.84 10.68 0.02
N VAL A 526 3.69 9.74 0.95
CA VAL A 526 4.24 9.78 2.31
C VAL A 526 5.30 8.68 2.46
N LEU A 527 6.50 9.04 2.92
CA LEU A 527 7.54 8.09 3.31
C LEU A 527 7.69 8.03 4.84
N GLN A 528 7.87 6.83 5.40
CA GLN A 528 8.26 6.66 6.81
C GLN A 528 9.64 7.28 7.07
N TYR A 529 10.59 7.03 6.17
CA TYR A 529 11.92 7.62 6.27
C TYR A 529 12.66 7.75 4.94
N VAL A 530 13.65 8.64 4.91
CA VAL A 530 14.66 8.78 3.87
C VAL A 530 16.03 8.89 4.52
N THR A 531 17.00 8.08 4.08
CA THR A 531 18.34 7.98 4.67
C THR A 531 19.43 8.07 3.60
N PHE A 532 20.36 9.03 3.77
CA PHE A 532 21.52 9.23 2.91
C PHE A 532 22.84 9.21 3.72
N PRO A 533 23.87 8.48 3.27
CA PRO A 533 25.25 8.65 3.74
C PRO A 533 25.92 9.83 3.02
N GLN A 534 27.24 9.97 3.19
CA GLN A 534 28.09 10.87 2.42
C GLN A 534 28.12 10.46 0.93
N VAL A 535 27.32 11.13 0.08
CA VAL A 535 27.26 10.87 -1.38
C VAL A 535 27.71 12.10 -2.18
N GLU A 536 28.48 11.89 -3.24
CA GLU A 536 28.93 12.88 -4.23
C GLU A 536 28.26 12.64 -5.59
N VAL A 537 27.67 13.67 -6.18
CA VAL A 537 26.95 13.62 -7.45
C VAL A 537 27.77 14.24 -8.58
N THR A 538 28.00 13.48 -9.64
CA THR A 538 28.73 13.91 -10.84
C THR A 538 27.81 14.02 -12.05
N ILE A 539 27.92 15.12 -12.79
CA ILE A 539 27.11 15.40 -14.00
C ILE A 539 28.04 15.34 -15.21
N LYS A 540 27.94 14.26 -16.02
CA LYS A 540 28.73 14.10 -17.24
C LYS A 540 27.96 14.65 -18.45
N GLY A 541 28.52 15.66 -19.13
CA GLY A 541 27.92 16.25 -20.34
C GLY A 541 28.90 17.04 -21.21
N ARG A 542 29.12 16.60 -22.46
CA ARG A 542 30.08 17.22 -23.41
C ARG A 542 29.79 18.68 -23.79
N LEU A 543 28.64 19.24 -23.40
CA LEU A 543 28.27 20.65 -23.62
C LEU A 543 28.59 21.54 -22.41
N THR A 544 28.48 21.02 -21.19
CA THR A 544 28.75 21.81 -19.97
C THR A 544 30.24 22.10 -19.81
N ASP A 545 31.15 21.20 -20.18
CA ASP A 545 32.60 21.46 -20.07
C ASP A 545 33.05 22.69 -20.88
N ARG A 546 32.35 23.03 -21.98
CA ARG A 546 32.60 24.24 -22.78
C ARG A 546 31.87 25.49 -22.29
N GLN A 547 30.76 25.36 -21.55
CA GLN A 547 30.03 26.51 -20.98
C GLN A 547 30.50 26.85 -19.56
N VAL A 548 30.89 25.87 -18.76
CA VAL A 548 31.62 26.05 -17.48
C VAL A 548 33.00 26.66 -17.73
N GLY A 549 33.64 26.33 -18.86
CA GLY A 549 34.84 27.04 -19.32
C GLY A 549 34.66 28.54 -19.61
N ALA A 550 33.41 29.00 -19.83
CA ALA A 550 33.08 30.38 -20.17
C ALA A 550 32.38 31.17 -19.04
N SER A 551 32.08 30.53 -17.90
CA SER A 551 31.31 31.11 -16.78
C SER A 551 32.08 31.16 -15.44
N LYS A 552 33.42 31.09 -15.50
CA LYS A 552 34.32 31.27 -14.34
C LYS A 552 34.44 32.73 -13.88
N SER A 553 33.30 33.38 -13.65
CA SER A 553 33.19 34.79 -13.22
C SER A 553 32.11 35.02 -12.15
N GLN A 554 31.52 33.94 -11.59
CA GLN A 554 30.75 33.98 -10.36
C GLN A 554 31.41 33.08 -9.31
N GLN A 555 31.38 33.51 -8.05
CA GLN A 555 32.10 32.85 -6.96
C GLN A 555 31.56 31.44 -6.72
N GLU A 556 32.41 30.42 -6.84
CA GLU A 556 32.05 29.04 -6.46
C GLU A 556 31.77 28.99 -4.95
N HIS A 557 30.49 28.86 -4.58
CA HIS A 557 30.06 28.74 -3.19
C HIS A 557 30.57 27.39 -2.65
N LEU A 558 31.46 27.42 -1.66
CA LEU A 558 32.37 26.30 -1.36
C LEU A 558 31.71 25.01 -0.83
N GLY A 559 30.46 25.06 -0.35
CA GLY A 559 29.75 23.92 0.24
C GLY A 559 29.10 22.96 -0.77
N ARG A 560 28.67 21.80 -0.26
CA ARG A 560 28.05 20.71 -1.05
C ARG A 560 26.62 21.01 -1.48
N LYS A 561 26.23 20.36 -2.57
CA LYS A 561 24.93 20.49 -3.25
C LYS A 561 24.35 19.15 -3.69
N ASP A 562 24.99 18.04 -3.35
CA ASP A 562 24.66 16.68 -3.81
C ASP A 562 23.21 16.30 -3.49
N MET A 563 22.77 16.63 -2.27
CA MET A 563 21.41 16.34 -1.80
C MET A 563 20.31 17.06 -2.59
N LEU A 564 20.59 18.20 -3.24
CA LEU A 564 19.60 18.91 -4.06
C LEU A 564 19.11 18.06 -5.22
N HIS A 565 19.96 17.20 -5.78
CA HIS A 565 19.57 16.27 -6.84
C HIS A 565 18.60 15.21 -6.31
N PHE A 566 18.95 14.56 -5.20
CA PHE A 566 18.12 13.50 -4.61
C PHE A 566 16.77 14.01 -4.09
N PHE A 567 16.72 15.18 -3.43
CA PHE A 567 15.46 15.72 -2.93
C PHE A 567 14.57 16.27 -4.07
N ASN A 568 15.13 16.85 -5.13
CA ASN A 568 14.31 17.19 -6.31
C ASN A 568 13.79 15.93 -7.03
N TRP A 569 14.59 14.87 -7.13
CA TRP A 569 14.15 13.57 -7.65
C TRP A 569 13.00 12.98 -6.82
N LEU A 570 13.08 12.97 -5.48
CA LEU A 570 11.97 12.55 -4.61
C LEU A 570 10.70 13.40 -4.85
N TYR A 571 10.83 14.69 -5.19
CA TYR A 571 9.70 15.55 -5.55
C TYR A 571 9.14 15.20 -6.95
N GLU A 572 9.97 14.95 -7.95
CA GLU A 572 9.56 14.49 -9.29
C GLU A 572 8.90 13.09 -9.24
N LYS A 573 9.29 12.26 -8.27
CA LYS A 573 8.68 10.97 -7.92
C LYS A 573 7.31 11.07 -7.21
N GLY A 574 6.85 12.27 -6.86
CA GLY A 574 5.55 12.48 -6.22
C GLY A 574 5.54 12.45 -4.69
N VAL A 575 6.69 12.27 -4.03
CA VAL A 575 6.79 12.36 -2.55
C VAL A 575 6.53 13.79 -2.11
N ARG A 576 5.72 14.00 -1.07
CA ARG A 576 5.41 15.34 -0.51
C ARG A 576 5.48 15.40 1.01
N HIS A 577 5.66 14.26 1.68
CA HIS A 577 5.76 14.15 3.13
C HIS A 577 6.79 13.06 3.46
N ILE A 578 7.77 13.37 4.31
CA ILE A 578 8.76 12.41 4.81
C ILE A 578 8.73 12.48 6.34
N ILE A 579 8.35 11.40 7.01
CA ILE A 579 8.22 11.40 8.47
C ILE A 579 9.59 11.51 9.14
N ARG A 580 10.65 10.88 8.62
CA ARG A 580 12.02 10.95 9.15
C ARG A 580 13.06 11.17 8.06
N VAL A 581 13.82 12.26 8.14
CA VAL A 581 14.96 12.55 7.25
C VAL A 581 16.27 12.37 8.01
N THR A 582 17.19 11.58 7.46
CA THR A 582 18.54 11.36 8.01
C THR A 582 19.59 11.55 6.91
N VAL A 583 20.52 12.48 7.10
CA VAL A 583 21.56 12.82 6.10
C VAL A 583 22.92 12.95 6.76
N LYS A 584 23.84 12.01 6.50
CA LYS A 584 25.22 12.07 7.01
C LYS A 584 26.00 13.19 6.30
N ASP A 585 26.08 14.34 6.96
CA ASP A 585 26.77 15.57 6.53
C ASP A 585 27.80 16.02 7.59
N SER A 586 28.30 15.07 8.39
CA SER A 586 29.34 15.28 9.40
C SER A 586 30.72 15.20 8.76
N GLY A 587 31.17 16.30 8.16
CA GLY A 587 32.51 16.37 7.56
C GLY A 587 33.62 16.29 8.62
N ASP A 588 34.63 15.45 8.36
CA ASP A 588 35.89 15.51 9.11
C ASP A 588 36.65 16.83 8.82
N PRO A 589 37.63 17.25 9.65
CA PRO A 589 38.32 18.52 9.49
C PRO A 589 39.01 18.71 8.11
N GLY A 590 38.34 19.42 7.21
CA GLY A 590 38.78 19.67 5.83
C GLY A 590 37.78 19.22 4.76
N GLU A 591 36.76 18.43 5.12
CA GLU A 591 35.69 18.06 4.20
C GLU A 591 34.67 19.20 4.01
N LYS A 592 33.99 19.18 2.86
CA LYS A 592 32.88 20.10 2.57
C LYS A 592 31.58 19.55 3.13
N ILE A 593 30.81 20.41 3.80
CA ILE A 593 29.44 20.14 4.26
C ILE A 593 28.43 20.89 3.37
N HIS A 594 27.13 20.58 3.48
CA HIS A 594 26.10 21.36 2.80
C HIS A 594 25.91 22.74 3.43
N THR A 595 25.65 23.76 2.61
CA THR A 595 25.29 25.09 3.13
C THR A 595 23.85 25.09 3.63
N ASP A 596 23.54 25.89 4.64
CA ASP A 596 22.18 26.00 5.20
C ASP A 596 21.13 26.40 4.14
N GLN A 597 21.50 27.24 3.17
CA GLN A 597 20.70 27.52 1.96
C GLN A 597 20.39 26.25 1.15
N SER A 598 21.36 25.34 0.98
CA SER A 598 21.16 24.08 0.25
C SER A 598 20.28 23.11 1.04
N ILE A 599 20.39 23.11 2.37
CA ILE A 599 19.50 22.34 3.28
C ILE A 599 18.06 22.85 3.15
N GLN A 600 17.86 24.18 3.19
CA GLN A 600 16.54 24.80 2.97
C GLN A 600 15.93 24.36 1.64
N GLN A 601 16.68 24.51 0.53
CA GLN A 601 16.24 24.15 -0.82
C GLN A 601 15.94 22.65 -1.00
N CYS A 602 16.60 21.76 -0.24
CA CYS A 602 16.26 20.33 -0.24
C CYS A 602 14.87 20.07 0.36
N LEU A 603 14.52 20.75 1.45
CA LEU A 603 13.43 20.33 2.34
C LEU A 603 12.18 21.23 2.28
N GLU A 604 12.27 22.49 1.85
CA GLU A 604 11.15 23.46 1.77
C GLU A 604 9.94 22.99 0.92
N ARG A 605 10.16 21.98 0.06
CA ARG A 605 9.15 21.37 -0.82
C ARG A 605 8.39 20.21 -0.17
N PHE A 606 8.80 19.79 1.03
CA PHE A 606 8.29 18.63 1.76
C PHE A 606 7.69 19.01 3.11
N ILE A 607 6.75 18.21 3.59
CA ILE A 607 6.39 18.18 5.00
C ILE A 607 7.36 17.21 5.69
N VAL A 608 8.02 17.64 6.77
CA VAL A 608 8.99 16.83 7.54
C VAL A 608 8.59 16.80 9.01
N GLU A 609 8.45 15.61 9.60
CA GLU A 609 8.09 15.44 11.02
C GLU A 609 9.31 15.17 11.93
N SER A 610 10.39 14.60 11.39
CA SER A 610 11.64 14.30 12.12
C SER A 610 12.85 14.58 11.24
N LEU A 611 13.85 15.29 11.78
CA LEU A 611 15.06 15.70 11.07
C LEU A 611 16.34 15.42 11.86
N ASP A 612 17.20 14.58 11.27
CA ASP A 612 18.59 14.32 11.66
C ASP A 612 19.52 14.66 10.48
N TRP A 613 19.64 15.96 10.19
CA TRP A 613 20.70 16.44 9.28
C TRP A 613 21.99 16.54 10.08
N GLN A 614 23.01 15.77 9.70
CA GLN A 614 24.17 15.55 10.57
C GLN A 614 25.25 16.65 10.49
N LYS A 615 24.82 17.90 10.26
CA LYS A 615 25.62 19.12 10.31
C LYS A 615 25.71 19.61 11.76
N THR A 616 26.91 19.96 12.21
CA THR A 616 27.14 20.60 13.52
C THR A 616 26.64 22.05 13.48
N ASP A 617 26.04 22.50 14.58
CA ASP A 617 25.51 23.86 14.77
C ASP A 617 24.61 24.30 13.60
N LEU A 618 23.56 23.51 13.34
CA LEU A 618 22.54 23.82 12.34
C LEU A 618 21.73 25.08 12.73
N ASP A 619 21.57 26.00 11.79
CA ASP A 619 21.00 27.33 12.01
C ASP A 619 19.48 27.31 12.39
N PRO A 620 19.05 28.07 13.43
CA PRO A 620 17.64 28.11 13.82
C PRO A 620 16.70 28.63 12.72
N GLU A 621 17.09 29.67 11.96
CA GLU A 621 16.23 30.23 10.90
C GLU A 621 16.00 29.20 9.79
N THR A 622 17.03 28.45 9.45
CA THR A 622 17.00 27.36 8.46
C THR A 622 16.09 26.21 8.92
N ILE A 623 16.18 25.79 10.18
CA ILE A 623 15.25 24.79 10.76
C ILE A 623 13.79 25.28 10.65
N LEU A 624 13.54 26.56 10.94
CA LEU A 624 12.20 27.15 10.84
C LEU A 624 11.73 27.23 9.38
N ARG A 625 12.56 27.70 8.45
CA ARG A 625 12.23 27.81 7.02
C ARG A 625 11.94 26.44 6.39
N VAL A 626 12.68 25.41 6.79
CA VAL A 626 12.40 24.00 6.43
C VAL A 626 11.03 23.54 6.96
N SER A 627 10.63 23.97 8.16
CA SER A 627 9.28 23.66 8.68
C SER A 627 8.15 24.45 8.01
N THR A 628 8.44 25.59 7.36
CA THR A 628 7.42 26.41 6.70
C THR A 628 7.22 25.98 5.25
N ARG A 629 6.20 25.16 4.98
CA ARG A 629 5.80 24.84 3.60
C ARG A 629 5.40 26.10 2.85
N SER A 630 6.25 26.57 1.94
CA SER A 630 5.85 27.54 0.92
C SER A 630 4.81 26.91 -0.01
N LEU A 631 3.56 27.36 0.10
CA LEU A 631 2.50 26.98 -0.82
C LEU A 631 2.83 27.56 -2.21
N GLU A 632 3.29 26.70 -3.12
CA GLU A 632 3.31 26.97 -4.57
C GLU A 632 1.96 27.61 -4.95
N LYS A 633 2.01 28.81 -5.54
CA LYS A 633 0.82 29.64 -5.82
C LYS A 633 -0.23 28.85 -6.59
N VAL A 634 -1.31 28.46 -5.91
CA VAL A 634 -2.56 28.09 -6.58
C VAL A 634 -3.03 29.36 -7.30
N ALA A 635 -3.10 29.31 -8.64
CA ALA A 635 -3.50 30.45 -9.43
C ALA A 635 -4.90 30.93 -9.01
N PRO A 636 -5.12 32.23 -8.71
CA PRO A 636 -6.42 32.70 -8.27
C PRO A 636 -7.50 32.48 -9.32
N THR A 637 -8.56 31.77 -8.96
CA THR A 637 -9.87 31.91 -9.65
C THR A 637 -10.45 33.28 -9.30
N SER A 638 -10.98 33.99 -10.30
CA SER A 638 -11.03 35.45 -10.35
C SER A 638 -12.14 36.13 -9.53
N GLU A 639 -12.59 35.56 -8.41
CA GLU A 639 -13.80 36.03 -7.72
C GLU A 639 -13.58 36.58 -6.29
N ASP A 640 -12.43 36.40 -5.64
CA ASP A 640 -12.13 37.15 -4.40
C ASP A 640 -10.62 37.35 -4.12
N PRO A 641 -10.09 38.60 -4.12
CA PRO A 641 -8.65 38.86 -3.98
C PRO A 641 -8.21 39.34 -2.59
N LYS A 642 -9.06 39.33 -1.55
CA LYS A 642 -8.76 39.91 -0.22
C LYS A 642 -9.21 39.05 0.98
N ASN A 643 -8.66 37.84 1.10
CA ASN A 643 -8.14 37.28 2.36
C ASN A 643 -7.68 35.83 2.14
N VAL A 644 -6.36 35.60 2.12
CA VAL A 644 -5.76 34.26 2.25
C VAL A 644 -4.61 34.37 3.24
N GLU A 645 -4.91 34.12 4.51
CA GLU A 645 -3.90 34.09 5.56
C GLU A 645 -3.15 32.74 5.45
N LEU A 646 -1.95 32.79 4.88
CA LEU A 646 -1.13 31.61 4.58
C LEU A 646 -0.47 31.09 5.86
N LEU A 647 -1.18 30.25 6.61
CA LEU A 647 -0.59 29.51 7.73
C LEU A 647 0.49 28.54 7.23
N PRO A 648 1.74 28.66 7.68
CA PRO A 648 2.78 27.69 7.36
C PRO A 648 2.56 26.42 8.18
N ASP A 649 2.47 25.29 7.50
CA ASP A 649 2.15 23.99 8.10
C ASP A 649 3.36 23.37 8.84
N ARG A 650 3.73 23.96 9.99
CA ARG A 650 4.89 23.61 10.82
C ARG A 650 4.69 22.26 11.55
N GLN A 651 4.87 21.16 10.83
CA GLN A 651 4.64 19.78 11.30
C GLN A 651 5.83 19.10 11.99
N LEU A 652 6.93 19.80 12.25
CA LEU A 652 8.17 19.22 12.79
C LEU A 652 8.01 18.86 14.28
N ARG A 653 8.22 17.58 14.63
CA ARG A 653 8.02 16.98 15.97
C ARG A 653 9.30 16.54 16.67
N GLU A 654 10.27 16.00 15.93
CA GLU A 654 11.54 15.49 16.47
C GLU A 654 12.73 16.15 15.76
N LEU A 655 13.62 16.77 16.52
CA LEU A 655 14.89 17.31 16.04
C LEU A 655 16.06 16.53 16.62
N ARG A 656 17.11 16.32 15.81
CA ARG A 656 18.42 15.82 16.29
C ARG A 656 19.50 16.83 15.92
N LEU A 657 20.05 17.51 16.92
CA LEU A 657 20.95 18.64 16.76
C LEU A 657 22.33 18.28 17.28
N ARG A 658 23.35 18.40 16.43
CA ARG A 658 24.77 18.24 16.82
C ARG A 658 25.29 19.59 17.27
N TRP A 659 25.81 19.63 18.49
CA TRP A 659 26.30 20.85 19.12
C TRP A 659 27.83 20.81 19.25
N SER A 660 28.52 21.89 18.90
CA SER A 660 29.98 21.99 19.00
C SER A 660 30.53 22.15 20.42
N GLY A 661 29.67 22.49 21.39
CA GLY A 661 30.07 23.05 22.69
C GLY A 661 29.94 24.58 22.76
N ASN A 662 29.70 25.27 21.63
CA ASN A 662 29.49 26.72 21.62
C ASN A 662 28.14 27.11 22.26
N ASN A 663 28.15 27.62 23.49
CA ASN A 663 26.96 28.09 24.22
C ASN A 663 26.17 29.22 23.50
N ALA A 664 26.74 29.93 22.52
CA ALA A 664 25.96 30.86 21.69
C ALA A 664 24.88 30.14 20.86
N VAL A 665 25.16 28.92 20.40
CA VAL A 665 24.24 28.10 19.59
C VAL A 665 23.06 27.60 20.44
N LEU A 666 23.33 27.14 21.67
CA LEU A 666 22.28 26.82 22.64
C LEU A 666 21.40 28.05 22.95
N ARG A 667 21.98 29.25 23.01
CA ARG A 667 21.19 30.48 23.20
C ARG A 667 20.26 30.72 22.02
N ALA A 668 20.77 30.71 20.80
CA ALA A 668 20.00 30.90 19.57
C ALA A 668 18.86 29.87 19.42
N TRP A 669 19.13 28.57 19.55
CA TRP A 669 18.07 27.55 19.51
C TRP A 669 16.97 27.76 20.58
N SER A 670 17.31 28.34 21.74
CA SER A 670 16.34 28.63 22.82
C SER A 670 15.65 30.01 22.72
N GLU A 671 15.98 30.84 21.74
CA GLU A 671 15.49 32.22 21.67
C GLU A 671 14.03 32.29 21.18
N PRO A 672 13.28 33.37 21.46
CA PRO A 672 11.85 33.45 21.12
C PRO A 672 11.53 33.30 19.62
N GLU A 673 12.49 33.61 18.76
CA GLU A 673 12.38 33.53 17.29
C GLU A 673 13.03 32.25 16.73
N GLY A 674 13.58 31.37 17.58
CA GLY A 674 14.18 30.08 17.23
C GLY A 674 13.21 28.89 17.39
N LEU A 675 13.68 27.78 17.97
CA LEU A 675 12.87 26.54 18.13
C LEU A 675 11.49 26.73 18.82
N PRO A 676 11.30 27.66 19.78
CA PRO A 676 9.97 28.04 20.30
C PRO A 676 8.89 28.36 19.26
N MET A 677 9.26 28.68 18.02
CA MET A 677 8.32 28.95 16.92
C MET A 677 7.79 27.70 16.20
N LEU A 678 8.15 26.48 16.66
CA LEU A 678 7.66 25.21 16.12
C LEU A 678 6.50 24.66 16.99
N PRO A 679 5.22 24.94 16.66
CA PRO A 679 4.08 24.64 17.55
C PRO A 679 3.81 23.14 17.78
N ARG A 680 4.38 22.28 16.94
CA ARG A 680 4.24 20.81 17.01
C ARG A 680 5.52 20.09 17.44
N LEU A 681 6.55 20.82 17.89
CA LEU A 681 7.81 20.23 18.38
C LEU A 681 7.57 19.53 19.73
N GLU A 682 7.88 18.24 19.77
CA GLU A 682 7.70 17.37 20.95
C GLU A 682 9.05 17.05 21.61
N ARG A 683 10.07 16.72 20.80
CA ARG A 683 11.37 16.21 21.27
C ARG A 683 12.56 16.85 20.55
N VAL A 684 13.59 17.20 21.31
CA VAL A 684 14.90 17.66 20.80
C VAL A 684 15.99 16.76 21.38
N HIS A 685 16.62 15.95 20.53
CA HIS A 685 17.82 15.20 20.87
C HIS A 685 19.04 16.10 20.68
N LEU A 686 19.69 16.47 21.78
CA LEU A 686 20.91 17.28 21.78
C LEU A 686 22.12 16.35 21.85
N LEU A 687 22.85 16.28 20.74
CA LEU A 687 24.00 15.39 20.55
C LEU A 687 25.30 16.17 20.80
N THR A 688 25.96 15.88 21.92
CA THR A 688 27.28 16.41 22.29
C THR A 688 28.44 15.59 21.70
N PRO A 689 29.62 16.19 21.45
CA PRO A 689 30.80 15.44 21.03
C PRO A 689 31.22 14.41 22.10
N PRO A 690 32.04 13.39 21.74
CA PRO A 690 32.69 12.55 22.74
C PRO A 690 33.48 13.40 23.74
N ALA A 691 33.51 13.03 25.02
CA ALA A 691 34.20 13.78 26.06
C ALA A 691 35.70 14.02 25.74
N SER A 692 36.34 13.11 25.00
CA SER A 692 37.72 13.24 24.49
C SER A 692 37.94 14.35 23.43
N LYS A 693 36.86 14.97 22.92
CA LYS A 693 36.86 16.11 22.00
C LYS A 693 36.25 17.38 22.62
N MET A 694 35.87 17.36 23.91
CA MET A 694 35.32 18.53 24.62
C MET A 694 36.40 19.22 25.44
N PHE A 695 36.39 20.56 25.44
CA PHE A 695 37.38 21.40 26.14
C PHE A 695 36.85 21.98 27.46
N ASP A 696 35.53 21.98 27.65
CA ASP A 696 34.83 22.40 28.87
C ASP A 696 34.57 21.19 29.81
N ASP A 697 34.40 21.45 31.10
CA ASP A 697 34.05 20.43 32.10
C ASP A 697 32.61 19.89 31.95
N LEU A 698 32.41 18.62 32.33
CA LEU A 698 31.12 17.93 32.23
C LEU A 698 30.01 18.58 33.07
N GLN A 699 30.30 19.06 34.29
CA GLN A 699 29.28 19.72 35.12
C GLN A 699 28.87 21.07 34.53
N TRP A 700 29.81 21.78 33.90
CA TRP A 700 29.53 23.00 33.15
C TRP A 700 28.67 22.71 31.91
N ILE A 701 28.98 21.66 31.15
CA ILE A 701 28.22 21.20 29.99
C ILE A 701 26.77 20.87 30.40
N GLU A 702 26.58 20.00 31.40
CA GLU A 702 25.26 19.64 31.93
C GLU A 702 24.48 20.88 32.39
N GLN A 703 25.15 21.80 33.11
CA GLN A 703 24.52 23.07 33.51
C GLN A 703 24.04 23.87 32.29
N LYS A 704 24.81 23.95 31.19
CA LYS A 704 24.40 24.69 29.98
C LYS A 704 23.28 24.01 29.21
N VAL A 705 23.17 22.68 29.27
CA VAL A 705 22.06 21.90 28.69
C VAL A 705 20.76 22.13 29.47
N GLU A 706 20.77 22.14 30.80
CA GLU A 706 19.57 22.44 31.58
C GLU A 706 19.18 23.93 31.50
N ASP A 707 20.16 24.85 31.51
CA ASP A 707 20.00 26.27 31.16
C ASP A 707 19.27 26.46 29.81
N PHE A 708 19.62 25.62 28.82
CA PHE A 708 19.00 25.60 27.49
C PHE A 708 17.55 25.09 27.56
N ARG A 709 17.32 23.93 28.19
CA ARG A 709 15.99 23.33 28.37
C ARG A 709 15.01 24.28 29.06
N LEU A 710 15.45 24.96 30.11
CA LEU A 710 14.65 25.93 30.86
C LEU A 710 14.32 27.18 30.01
N ARG A 711 15.28 27.72 29.24
CA ARG A 711 15.01 28.83 28.31
C ARG A 711 14.05 28.44 27.19
N LEU A 712 14.28 27.28 26.56
CA LEU A 712 13.49 26.74 25.47
C LEU A 712 12.01 26.61 25.89
N ASN A 713 11.75 25.90 26.99
CA ASN A 713 10.39 25.69 27.48
C ASN A 713 9.71 26.97 27.97
N LYS A 714 10.45 27.89 28.61
CA LYS A 714 9.95 29.21 29.00
C LYS A 714 9.51 30.06 27.81
N ASN A 715 10.21 29.97 26.68
CA ASN A 715 9.88 30.72 25.47
C ASN A 715 8.82 30.01 24.62
N PHE A 716 8.82 28.67 24.53
CA PHE A 716 7.80 27.88 23.85
C PHE A 716 6.40 28.10 24.45
N ARG A 717 6.27 28.03 25.79
CA ARG A 717 5.00 28.35 26.48
C ARG A 717 4.51 29.77 26.13
N LYS A 718 5.40 30.78 26.13
CA LYS A 718 5.05 32.16 25.75
C LYS A 718 4.58 32.31 24.30
N ALA A 719 5.17 31.56 23.36
CA ALA A 719 4.73 31.56 21.97
C ALA A 719 3.32 30.98 21.85
N ARG A 720 3.10 29.79 22.43
CA ARG A 720 1.78 29.15 22.48
C ARG A 720 0.71 30.02 23.17
N ASP A 721 1.04 30.66 24.29
CA ASP A 721 0.13 31.55 25.03
C ASP A 721 -0.16 32.88 24.30
N LYS A 722 0.54 33.17 23.19
CA LYS A 722 0.25 34.25 22.24
C LYS A 722 -0.67 33.74 21.12
N ASP A 723 -0.36 32.59 20.55
CA ASP A 723 -1.12 32.01 19.43
C ASP A 723 -2.54 31.56 19.86
N LEU A 724 -2.69 31.03 21.08
CA LEU A 724 -4.00 30.75 21.69
C LEU A 724 -4.89 32.00 21.81
N LYS A 725 -4.30 33.20 21.93
CA LYS A 725 -5.05 34.47 21.97
C LYS A 725 -5.47 35.00 20.59
N LEU A 726 -5.01 34.35 19.51
CA LEU A 726 -5.50 34.59 18.15
C LEU A 726 -6.62 33.60 17.73
N GLY A 727 -7.06 32.71 18.64
CA GLY A 727 -8.27 31.90 18.43
C GLY A 727 -8.10 30.68 17.52
N GLN A 728 -6.88 30.15 17.37
CA GLN A 728 -6.63 28.93 16.61
C GLN A 728 -6.78 27.68 17.49
N GLU A 729 -8.00 27.15 17.58
CA GLU A 729 -8.28 25.85 18.19
C GLU A 729 -7.96 24.70 17.21
N ASP A 730 -6.72 24.23 17.25
CA ASP A 730 -6.28 23.04 16.51
C ASP A 730 -6.47 21.79 17.40
N ALA A 731 -7.23 20.79 16.93
CA ALA A 731 -7.84 19.74 17.77
C ALA A 731 -6.89 18.62 18.23
N PHE A 732 -5.63 18.95 18.55
CA PHE A 732 -4.64 18.07 19.16
C PHE A 732 -4.18 18.68 20.48
N GLN A 733 -4.11 17.88 21.56
CA GLN A 733 -3.43 18.31 22.79
C GLN A 733 -1.93 18.46 22.49
N PRO A 734 -1.35 19.69 22.53
CA PRO A 734 0.07 19.88 22.29
C PRO A 734 0.85 19.44 23.54
N ALA A 735 2.12 19.05 23.36
CA ALA A 735 3.02 18.86 24.49
C ALA A 735 3.10 20.17 25.32
N ASN A 736 2.96 20.07 26.65
CA ASN A 736 3.08 21.24 27.53
C ASN A 736 4.55 21.71 27.70
N GLU A 737 5.49 20.83 27.34
CA GLU A 737 6.93 21.06 27.32
C GLU A 737 7.54 20.31 26.13
N ILE A 738 8.61 20.87 25.56
CA ILE A 738 9.52 20.17 24.67
C ILE A 738 10.48 19.33 25.53
N GLU A 739 10.48 18.02 25.33
CA GLU A 739 11.42 17.12 25.98
C GLU A 739 12.80 17.26 25.32
N VAL A 740 13.82 17.57 26.13
CA VAL A 740 15.22 17.68 25.68
C VAL A 740 15.97 16.45 26.14
N LEU A 741 16.42 15.63 25.19
CA LEU A 741 17.16 14.40 25.42
C LEU A 741 18.63 14.64 25.10
N HIS A 742 19.48 14.68 26.12
CA HIS A 742 20.91 14.88 25.96
C HIS A 742 21.64 13.53 25.85
N ALA A 743 22.52 13.40 24.86
CA ALA A 743 23.40 12.25 24.69
C ALA A 743 24.78 12.66 24.17
N ALA A 744 25.80 11.86 24.48
CA ALA A 744 27.08 11.91 23.80
C ALA A 744 26.98 11.17 22.45
N ILE A 745 27.77 11.60 21.46
CA ILE A 745 27.94 10.88 20.20
C ILE A 745 28.91 9.72 20.45
N ASP A 746 28.38 8.49 20.55
CA ASP A 746 29.19 7.28 20.58
C ASP A 746 29.87 7.05 19.21
N THR A 747 31.15 7.38 19.12
CA THR A 747 31.99 7.05 17.95
C THR A 747 32.11 5.55 17.70
N ASP A 748 31.90 4.73 18.73
CA ASP A 748 32.01 3.28 18.70
C ASP A 748 30.74 2.55 18.21
N GLY A 749 29.63 3.27 18.03
CA GLY A 749 28.36 2.71 17.56
C GLY A 749 28.30 2.56 16.04
N ASP A 750 28.58 3.65 15.31
CA ASP A 750 28.50 3.70 13.84
C ASP A 750 29.63 2.90 13.16
N SER A 751 30.75 2.67 13.88
CA SER A 751 31.89 1.84 13.45
C SER A 751 31.71 0.33 13.65
N LYS A 752 30.53 -0.16 14.08
CA LYS A 752 30.25 -1.60 14.27
C LYS A 752 29.37 -2.26 13.21
N LEU A 753 28.83 -1.50 12.25
CA LEU A 753 28.10 -2.02 11.09
C LEU A 753 28.88 -1.92 9.77
N THR A 754 30.09 -1.38 9.81
CA THR A 754 31.06 -1.41 8.71
C THR A 754 32.08 -2.53 8.93
N ALA A 755 32.39 -3.28 7.86
CA ALA A 755 33.53 -4.20 7.76
C ALA A 755 33.71 -5.29 8.86
N ARG A 756 32.66 -6.05 9.18
CA ARG A 756 32.81 -7.45 9.66
C ARG A 756 31.89 -8.38 8.89
N GLY A 757 32.37 -9.60 8.62
CA GLY A 757 31.59 -10.60 7.90
C GLY A 757 31.62 -10.46 6.37
N VAL A 758 32.80 -10.27 5.76
CA VAL A 758 32.99 -10.89 4.44
C VAL A 758 32.92 -12.40 4.66
N SER A 759 31.73 -12.93 4.38
CA SER A 759 31.53 -14.29 3.90
C SER A 759 32.53 -14.68 2.83
N ASP A 760 33.72 -15.15 3.21
CA ASP A 760 34.73 -15.66 2.30
C ASP A 760 34.13 -16.77 1.41
N PHE A 761 33.75 -16.39 0.19
CA PHE A 761 33.77 -17.33 -0.93
C PHE A 761 35.22 -17.76 -1.06
N THR A 762 35.49 -19.05 -0.87
CA THR A 762 36.85 -19.59 -0.72
C THR A 762 37.75 -19.16 -1.86
N THR A 763 38.60 -18.16 -1.60
CA THR A 763 39.44 -17.51 -2.61
C THR A 763 40.54 -18.47 -3.04
N SER A 764 40.25 -19.25 -4.09
CA SER A 764 41.15 -20.24 -4.67
C SER A 764 42.55 -19.64 -4.87
N THR A 765 43.57 -20.26 -4.27
CA THR A 765 44.93 -19.71 -4.26
C THR A 765 45.46 -19.62 -5.70
N SER A 766 46.11 -18.50 -6.04
CA SER A 766 46.31 -18.06 -7.42
C SER A 766 47.24 -18.96 -8.26
N VAL A 767 46.67 -20.01 -8.85
CA VAL A 767 47.30 -20.78 -9.94
C VAL A 767 47.44 -19.87 -11.15
N LYS A 768 48.67 -19.65 -11.61
CA LYS A 768 48.95 -18.76 -12.74
C LYS A 768 48.49 -19.35 -14.08
N GLY A 769 47.27 -18.97 -14.46
CA GLY A 769 46.77 -19.01 -15.83
C GLY A 769 46.30 -20.38 -16.31
N LEU A 770 44.98 -20.60 -16.32
CA LEU A 770 44.36 -21.61 -17.15
C LEU A 770 42.93 -21.20 -17.57
N ASN A 771 42.64 -21.38 -18.86
CA ASN A 771 41.35 -21.52 -19.55
C ASN A 771 40.15 -20.64 -19.13
N SER A 772 39.61 -19.89 -20.12
CA SER A 772 38.19 -19.56 -20.13
C SER A 772 37.36 -20.85 -20.27
N HIS A 773 36.18 -20.88 -19.65
CA HIS A 773 35.26 -22.01 -19.80
C HIS A 773 34.64 -21.97 -21.20
N LYS A 774 34.89 -22.97 -22.04
CA LYS A 774 34.30 -23.06 -23.40
C LYS A 774 32.76 -22.91 -23.38
N TRP A 775 32.12 -23.38 -22.30
CA TRP A 775 30.69 -23.21 -22.04
C TRP A 775 30.28 -21.73 -21.91
N LEU A 776 31.05 -20.94 -21.15
CA LEU A 776 30.81 -19.50 -20.97
C LEU A 776 31.11 -18.73 -22.25
N ASP A 777 32.17 -19.09 -22.98
CA ASP A 777 32.53 -18.42 -24.24
C ASP A 777 31.43 -18.64 -25.31
N SER A 778 30.96 -19.88 -25.46
CA SER A 778 29.89 -20.25 -26.39
C SER A 778 28.55 -19.57 -26.05
N THR A 779 28.13 -19.62 -24.78
CA THR A 779 26.89 -18.96 -24.33
C THR A 779 26.98 -17.43 -24.42
N SER A 780 28.10 -16.81 -24.05
CA SER A 780 28.30 -15.36 -24.16
C SER A 780 28.30 -14.90 -25.64
N ARG A 781 28.86 -15.70 -26.55
CA ARG A 781 28.80 -15.46 -28.00
C ARG A 781 27.37 -15.58 -28.52
N PHE A 782 26.63 -16.63 -28.15
CA PHE A 782 25.23 -16.80 -28.54
C PHE A 782 24.36 -15.67 -28.01
N ALA A 783 24.54 -15.26 -26.76
CA ALA A 783 23.85 -14.16 -26.11
C ALA A 783 24.01 -12.82 -26.85
N GLY A 784 25.22 -12.48 -27.32
CA GLY A 784 25.50 -11.24 -28.06
C GLY A 784 24.81 -11.17 -29.43
N GLU A 785 24.82 -12.27 -30.18
CA GLU A 785 24.11 -12.33 -31.47
C GLU A 785 22.59 -12.47 -31.28
N MET A 786 22.13 -13.16 -30.23
CA MET A 786 20.71 -13.29 -29.91
C MET A 786 20.07 -11.97 -29.48
N ARG A 787 20.76 -11.12 -28.71
CA ARG A 787 20.27 -9.74 -28.44
C ARG A 787 20.10 -8.97 -29.75
N SER A 788 21.14 -9.00 -30.60
CA SER A 788 21.12 -8.33 -31.90
C SER A 788 19.99 -8.83 -32.81
N PHE A 789 19.68 -10.13 -32.79
CA PHE A 789 18.58 -10.72 -33.56
C PHE A 789 17.20 -10.42 -32.95
N TRP A 790 17.07 -10.44 -31.62
CA TRP A 790 15.87 -10.06 -30.88
C TRP A 790 15.48 -8.61 -31.15
N ASP A 791 16.40 -7.66 -30.96
CA ASP A 791 16.13 -6.23 -31.09
C ASP A 791 15.65 -5.89 -32.53
N ASN A 792 16.33 -6.40 -33.55
CA ASN A 792 15.94 -6.27 -34.96
C ASN A 792 14.55 -6.88 -35.26
N THR A 793 14.24 -8.05 -34.69
CA THR A 793 12.95 -8.72 -34.88
C THR A 793 11.82 -7.97 -34.16
N LEU A 794 12.10 -7.41 -32.98
CA LEU A 794 11.16 -6.63 -32.18
C LEU A 794 10.84 -5.26 -32.83
N GLU A 795 11.82 -4.62 -33.48
CA GLU A 795 11.58 -3.42 -34.29
C GLU A 795 10.70 -3.73 -35.51
N GLN A 796 11.03 -4.77 -36.28
CA GLN A 796 10.22 -5.19 -37.44
C GLN A 796 8.79 -5.56 -37.04
N TRP A 797 8.63 -6.34 -35.97
CA TRP A 797 7.33 -6.68 -35.38
C TRP A 797 6.52 -5.43 -34.98
N ASN A 798 7.21 -4.43 -34.40
CA ASN A 798 6.55 -3.20 -33.99
C ASN A 798 6.09 -2.33 -35.15
N ASN A 799 6.78 -2.38 -36.29
CA ASN A 799 6.48 -1.63 -37.51
C ASN A 799 5.41 -2.28 -38.41
N ILE A 800 4.87 -3.47 -38.07
CA ILE A 800 3.77 -4.11 -38.83
C ILE A 800 2.50 -3.21 -38.81
N PRO A 801 1.96 -2.78 -39.97
CA PRO A 801 0.83 -1.84 -40.01
C PRO A 801 -0.48 -2.35 -39.37
N ASN A 802 -0.79 -3.64 -39.51
CA ASN A 802 -2.06 -4.22 -39.08
C ASN A 802 -2.04 -4.66 -37.61
N LYS A 803 -2.30 -3.72 -36.69
CA LYS A 803 -2.50 -4.01 -35.25
C LYS A 803 -3.65 -4.99 -34.94
N ILE A 804 -4.55 -5.23 -35.90
CA ILE A 804 -5.67 -6.18 -35.77
C ILE A 804 -5.19 -7.64 -35.82
N LEU A 805 -3.99 -7.91 -36.37
CA LEU A 805 -3.41 -9.25 -36.48
C LEU A 805 -2.45 -9.62 -35.32
N ARG A 806 -2.26 -8.76 -34.31
CA ARG A 806 -1.55 -9.16 -33.08
C ARG A 806 -2.54 -9.90 -32.17
N PRO A 807 -2.27 -11.17 -31.76
CA PRO A 807 -3.08 -11.85 -30.76
C PRO A 807 -3.06 -11.11 -29.42
N GLU A 808 -3.95 -11.49 -28.49
CA GLU A 808 -3.96 -10.91 -27.14
C GLU A 808 -2.76 -11.33 -26.27
N GLU A 809 -1.99 -12.31 -26.70
CA GLU A 809 -0.82 -12.86 -26.00
C GLU A 809 0.41 -11.96 -26.16
N ASP A 810 1.10 -11.69 -25.05
CA ASP A 810 2.20 -10.73 -24.99
C ASP A 810 3.56 -11.34 -25.42
N PHE A 811 3.74 -11.48 -26.74
CA PHE A 811 5.02 -11.89 -27.32
C PHE A 811 6.15 -10.86 -27.11
N GLU A 812 5.79 -9.59 -26.90
CA GLU A 812 6.73 -8.46 -26.74
C GLU A 812 7.26 -8.38 -25.30
N GLY A 813 6.47 -8.77 -24.30
CA GLY A 813 6.79 -8.68 -22.88
C GLY A 813 8.01 -9.49 -22.43
N ASP A 814 8.73 -8.97 -21.45
CA ASP A 814 9.98 -9.55 -20.96
C ASP A 814 9.82 -10.92 -20.27
N VAL A 815 10.86 -11.76 -20.34
CA VAL A 815 11.01 -12.92 -19.47
C VAL A 815 11.51 -12.44 -18.11
N VAL A 816 10.68 -12.57 -17.08
CA VAL A 816 10.99 -12.11 -15.72
C VAL A 816 11.55 -13.27 -14.90
N VAL A 817 12.79 -13.12 -14.46
CA VAL A 817 13.46 -14.02 -13.51
C VAL A 817 13.35 -13.40 -12.12
N ALA A 818 12.58 -14.01 -11.22
CA ALA A 818 12.59 -13.66 -9.81
C ALA A 818 13.82 -14.26 -9.15
N LEU A 819 14.71 -13.40 -8.65
CA LEU A 819 15.93 -13.81 -7.94
C LEU A 819 15.70 -13.62 -6.45
N ILE A 820 15.56 -14.71 -5.71
CA ILE A 820 15.30 -14.72 -4.27
C ILE A 820 16.64 -14.94 -3.55
N ASP A 821 17.25 -13.84 -3.09
CA ASP A 821 18.65 -13.81 -2.65
C ASP A 821 18.90 -12.64 -1.66
N ASP A 822 20.15 -12.22 -1.45
CA ASP A 822 20.57 -11.15 -0.52
C ASP A 822 20.37 -9.71 -1.03
N GLY A 823 19.71 -9.54 -2.19
CA GLY A 823 19.51 -8.26 -2.89
C GLY A 823 20.41 -8.11 -4.13
N VAL A 824 20.22 -7.05 -4.92
CA VAL A 824 20.96 -6.82 -6.18
C VAL A 824 21.35 -5.35 -6.32
N ASP A 825 22.64 -5.06 -6.44
CA ASP A 825 23.17 -3.70 -6.55
C ASP A 825 22.76 -3.06 -7.89
N ARG A 826 21.69 -2.26 -7.87
CA ARG A 826 21.09 -1.67 -9.09
C ARG A 826 22.00 -0.66 -9.81
N LEU A 827 23.09 -0.24 -9.18
CA LEU A 827 24.12 0.63 -9.76
C LEU A 827 25.36 -0.13 -10.28
N ASP A 828 25.38 -1.46 -10.26
CA ASP A 828 26.39 -2.24 -11.00
C ASP A 828 26.16 -2.04 -12.51
N ASN A 829 27.16 -1.50 -13.21
CA ASN A 829 27.09 -1.17 -14.63
C ASN A 829 26.76 -2.38 -15.52
N THR A 830 27.09 -3.61 -15.09
CA THR A 830 26.80 -4.84 -15.84
C THR A 830 25.31 -5.17 -15.90
N LEU A 831 24.50 -4.61 -14.99
CA LEU A 831 23.08 -4.91 -14.82
C LEU A 831 22.14 -3.84 -15.41
N SER A 832 22.69 -2.80 -16.07
CA SER A 832 21.96 -1.55 -16.34
C SER A 832 20.70 -1.75 -17.18
N GLY A 833 19.56 -1.26 -16.67
CA GLY A 833 18.26 -1.32 -17.34
C GLY A 833 17.57 -2.70 -17.35
N GLN A 834 18.17 -3.72 -16.72
CA GLN A 834 17.59 -5.07 -16.61
C GLN A 834 17.05 -5.41 -15.22
N VAL A 835 17.38 -4.63 -14.20
CA VAL A 835 16.90 -4.84 -12.81
C VAL A 835 15.63 -4.04 -12.55
N LEU A 836 14.56 -4.75 -12.19
CA LEU A 836 13.26 -4.18 -11.82
C LEU A 836 13.26 -3.68 -10.35
N GLU A 837 12.16 -3.03 -9.94
CA GLU A 837 11.99 -2.37 -8.63
C GLU A 837 12.26 -3.31 -7.45
N GLY A 838 11.86 -4.58 -7.62
CA GLY A 838 12.09 -5.62 -6.62
C GLY A 838 11.25 -5.45 -5.37
N LYS A 839 11.49 -6.34 -4.41
CA LYS A 839 10.80 -6.32 -3.12
C LYS A 839 11.73 -6.80 -2.01
N SER A 840 11.70 -6.16 -0.86
CA SER A 840 12.46 -6.61 0.30
C SER A 840 11.53 -7.14 1.39
N PHE A 841 11.99 -8.22 2.01
CA PHE A 841 11.47 -8.78 3.24
C PHE A 841 12.48 -8.65 4.40
N ASP A 842 13.63 -8.03 4.15
CA ASP A 842 14.72 -7.81 5.11
C ASP A 842 14.39 -6.63 6.05
N TYR A 843 13.36 -6.83 6.87
CA TYR A 843 12.88 -5.89 7.87
C TYR A 843 13.74 -5.98 9.13
N HIS A 844 14.30 -4.85 9.54
CA HIS A 844 15.00 -4.66 10.81
C HIS A 844 14.28 -3.56 11.60
N ASP A 845 14.55 -3.41 12.90
CA ASP A 845 13.73 -2.55 13.77
C ASP A 845 13.81 -1.06 13.36
N GLY A 846 12.75 -0.59 12.71
CA GLY A 846 12.62 0.78 12.18
C GLY A 846 13.19 1.02 10.77
N GLN A 847 13.69 0.00 10.07
CA GLN A 847 14.24 0.10 8.70
C GLN A 847 13.89 -1.10 7.79
N VAL A 848 13.86 -0.86 6.49
CA VAL A 848 13.78 -1.88 5.44
C VAL A 848 15.05 -1.81 4.61
N ARG A 849 15.89 -2.86 4.63
CA ARG A 849 17.05 -2.91 3.75
C ARG A 849 16.57 -3.08 2.30
N PRO A 850 16.99 -2.25 1.34
CA PRO A 850 16.34 -2.18 0.03
C PRO A 850 16.68 -3.37 -0.87
N PRO A 851 15.81 -3.74 -1.84
CA PRO A 851 16.08 -4.82 -2.79
C PRO A 851 17.14 -4.47 -3.84
N PHE A 852 17.37 -3.16 -4.05
CA PHE A 852 18.34 -2.60 -4.99
C PHE A 852 19.79 -2.50 -4.44
N SER A 853 20.06 -3.20 -3.33
CA SER A 853 21.33 -3.26 -2.61
C SER A 853 21.54 -4.70 -2.10
N SER A 854 22.71 -5.27 -2.33
CA SER A 854 23.07 -6.64 -1.92
C SER A 854 23.79 -6.65 -0.57
N ALA A 855 23.50 -7.64 0.28
CA ALA A 855 24.11 -7.72 1.62
C ALA A 855 25.61 -8.01 1.57
N ARG A 856 26.01 -8.97 0.74
CA ARG A 856 27.35 -9.55 0.59
C ARG A 856 27.85 -9.54 -0.87
N GLY A 857 27.07 -9.00 -1.80
CA GLY A 857 27.31 -9.03 -3.25
C GLY A 857 26.82 -10.29 -3.96
N HIS A 858 26.19 -11.25 -3.25
CA HIS A 858 25.89 -12.57 -3.80
C HIS A 858 24.79 -12.51 -4.87
N GLY A 859 23.64 -11.91 -4.56
CA GLY A 859 22.56 -11.71 -5.53
C GLY A 859 22.98 -10.83 -6.71
N THR A 860 23.90 -9.87 -6.52
CA THR A 860 24.51 -9.10 -7.61
C THR A 860 25.31 -9.97 -8.57
N VAL A 861 26.09 -10.94 -8.06
CA VAL A 861 26.77 -11.95 -8.89
C VAL A 861 25.75 -12.87 -9.57
N MET A 862 24.73 -13.35 -8.87
CA MET A 862 23.68 -14.20 -9.47
C MET A 862 22.95 -13.48 -10.62
N ALA A 863 22.56 -12.22 -10.43
CA ALA A 863 21.96 -11.39 -11.47
C ALA A 863 22.89 -11.21 -12.68
N SER A 864 24.18 -10.96 -12.44
CA SER A 864 25.19 -10.85 -13.49
C SER A 864 25.34 -12.15 -14.31
N MET A 865 25.32 -13.31 -13.64
CA MET A 865 25.40 -14.62 -14.31
C MET A 865 24.14 -14.96 -15.12
N ILE A 866 22.94 -14.64 -14.62
CA ILE A 866 21.69 -14.77 -15.38
C ILE A 866 21.75 -13.92 -16.66
N LEU A 867 22.15 -12.65 -16.54
CA LEU A 867 22.20 -11.70 -17.66
C LEU A 867 23.35 -11.96 -18.63
N ARG A 868 24.45 -12.61 -18.20
CA ARG A 868 25.53 -13.07 -19.08
C ARG A 868 25.03 -14.10 -20.10
N VAL A 869 24.15 -15.02 -19.68
CA VAL A 869 23.58 -16.06 -20.55
C VAL A 869 22.32 -15.56 -21.28
N CYS A 870 21.47 -14.76 -20.62
CA CYS A 870 20.29 -14.15 -21.24
C CYS A 870 20.22 -12.63 -21.02
N PRO A 871 20.94 -11.84 -21.84
CA PRO A 871 21.04 -10.39 -21.67
C PRO A 871 19.75 -9.63 -22.03
N MET A 872 18.69 -10.30 -22.50
CA MET A 872 17.37 -9.72 -22.72
C MET A 872 16.43 -9.84 -21.50
N ALA A 873 16.72 -10.73 -20.55
CA ALA A 873 15.83 -11.01 -19.43
C ALA A 873 15.77 -9.84 -18.41
N LYS A 874 14.68 -9.79 -17.64
CA LYS A 874 14.53 -8.86 -16.51
C LYS A 874 14.70 -9.59 -15.18
N ILE A 875 15.51 -9.02 -14.29
CA ILE A 875 15.68 -9.50 -12.92
C ILE A 875 14.66 -8.79 -12.04
N TYR A 876 13.82 -9.55 -11.33
CA TYR A 876 13.02 -9.05 -10.22
C TYR A 876 13.70 -9.47 -8.91
N PRO A 877 14.49 -8.59 -8.27
CA PRO A 877 15.23 -8.94 -7.07
C PRO A 877 14.28 -9.00 -5.86
N ILE A 878 14.29 -10.13 -5.15
CA ILE A 878 13.55 -10.32 -3.91
C ILE A 878 14.55 -10.55 -2.79
N ARG A 879 14.77 -9.52 -1.97
CA ARG A 879 15.74 -9.57 -0.86
C ARG A 879 15.15 -10.30 0.35
N LEU A 880 15.79 -11.39 0.74
CA LEU A 880 15.44 -12.21 1.90
C LEU A 880 15.84 -11.54 3.22
N LYS A 881 15.12 -11.86 4.30
CA LYS A 881 15.56 -11.59 5.67
C LYS A 881 16.59 -12.63 6.09
N THR A 882 17.75 -12.16 6.53
CA THR A 882 18.83 -12.99 7.06
C THR A 882 19.25 -12.51 8.44
N TYR A 883 19.72 -13.43 9.28
CA TYR A 883 20.29 -13.12 10.60
C TYR A 883 21.65 -13.81 10.75
N ASP A 884 22.60 -13.09 11.33
CA ASP A 884 23.97 -13.59 11.50
C ASP A 884 24.05 -14.46 12.76
N VAL A 885 24.42 -15.72 12.57
CA VAL A 885 24.58 -16.71 13.63
C VAL A 885 26.02 -16.69 14.14
N SER A 886 26.22 -17.05 15.41
CA SER A 886 27.55 -17.19 16.02
C SER A 886 28.45 -18.09 15.17
N GLY A 887 29.55 -17.52 14.65
CA GLY A 887 30.43 -18.16 13.66
C GLY A 887 30.39 -17.53 12.26
N GLY A 888 29.56 -16.51 12.02
CA GLY A 888 29.55 -15.74 10.77
C GLY A 888 28.81 -16.41 9.59
N LYS A 889 28.13 -17.53 9.84
CA LYS A 889 27.14 -18.08 8.90
C LYS A 889 25.85 -17.28 9.05
N SER A 890 25.32 -16.77 7.95
CA SER A 890 24.05 -16.01 7.93
C SER A 890 22.92 -16.96 7.54
N GLN A 891 21.84 -16.99 8.33
CA GLN A 891 20.74 -17.92 8.17
C GLN A 891 19.48 -17.21 7.67
N ILE A 892 18.75 -17.85 6.75
CA ILE A 892 17.51 -17.31 6.17
C ILE A 892 16.33 -17.66 7.07
N ASP A 893 15.41 -16.71 7.26
CA ASP A 893 14.12 -16.96 7.91
C ASP A 893 13.14 -17.65 6.93
N ARG A 894 12.69 -18.87 7.28
CA ARG A 894 11.76 -19.66 6.46
C ARG A 894 10.43 -18.93 6.17
N LYS A 895 9.92 -18.14 7.12
CA LYS A 895 8.67 -17.38 6.97
C LYS A 895 8.82 -16.31 5.89
N TYR A 896 9.95 -15.62 5.87
CA TYR A 896 10.22 -14.62 4.83
C TYR A 896 10.63 -15.24 3.51
N ALA A 897 11.25 -16.43 3.49
CA ALA A 897 11.41 -17.23 2.28
C ALA A 897 10.05 -17.62 1.66
N ALA A 898 9.07 -18.05 2.47
CA ALA A 898 7.72 -18.32 2.01
C ALA A 898 7.06 -17.07 1.41
N LYS A 899 7.17 -15.92 2.10
CA LYS A 899 6.68 -14.62 1.58
C LYS A 899 7.40 -14.17 0.30
N ALA A 900 8.68 -14.48 0.13
CA ALA A 900 9.45 -14.19 -1.08
C ALA A 900 8.96 -15.00 -2.29
N ILE A 901 8.73 -16.31 -2.12
CA ILE A 901 8.13 -17.16 -3.17
C ILE A 901 6.70 -16.67 -3.50
N LYS A 902 5.91 -16.34 -2.49
CA LYS A 902 4.55 -15.76 -2.64
C LYS A 902 4.58 -14.46 -3.46
N ALA A 903 5.60 -13.62 -3.29
CA ALA A 903 5.80 -12.41 -4.10
C ALA A 903 6.23 -12.72 -5.55
N ALA A 904 7.13 -13.68 -5.78
CA ALA A 904 7.49 -14.12 -7.13
C ALA A 904 6.28 -14.67 -7.91
N LEU A 905 5.45 -15.51 -7.26
CA LEU A 905 4.20 -16.02 -7.80
C LEU A 905 3.15 -14.93 -8.05
N ALA A 906 3.13 -13.87 -7.23
CA ALA A 906 2.23 -12.74 -7.40
C ALA A 906 2.69 -11.79 -8.53
N LYS A 907 4.00 -11.64 -8.74
CA LYS A 907 4.60 -10.91 -9.85
C LYS A 907 4.43 -11.61 -11.22
N ASN A 908 3.91 -12.85 -11.22
CA ASN A 908 3.87 -13.75 -12.38
C ASN A 908 5.26 -13.97 -13.00
N ALA A 909 6.29 -14.14 -12.16
CA ALA A 909 7.64 -14.43 -12.64
C ALA A 909 7.67 -15.71 -13.47
N THR A 910 8.33 -15.67 -14.63
CA THR A 910 8.43 -16.81 -15.56
C THR A 910 9.34 -17.90 -15.00
N ILE A 911 10.41 -17.48 -14.31
CA ILE A 911 11.42 -18.33 -13.68
C ILE A 911 11.65 -17.80 -12.26
N ILE A 912 11.82 -18.71 -11.29
CA ILE A 912 12.30 -18.39 -9.94
C ILE A 912 13.68 -19.02 -9.75
N SER A 913 14.66 -18.24 -9.29
CA SER A 913 16.01 -18.69 -8.96
C SER A 913 16.26 -18.51 -7.46
N MET A 914 16.62 -19.60 -6.78
CA MET A 914 16.87 -19.68 -5.33
C MET A 914 18.24 -20.29 -5.07
N SER A 915 19.27 -19.45 -4.96
CA SER A 915 20.66 -19.90 -4.75
C SER A 915 20.97 -20.25 -3.29
N TRP A 916 20.08 -21.02 -2.66
CA TRP A 916 20.13 -21.44 -1.25
C TRP A 916 19.40 -22.76 -1.02
N THR A 917 19.74 -23.45 0.07
CA THR A 917 19.08 -24.65 0.59
C THR A 917 18.77 -24.44 2.08
N LEU A 918 17.64 -24.95 2.58
CA LEU A 918 17.24 -24.85 3.99
C LEU A 918 16.78 -26.21 4.54
N PRO A 919 17.36 -26.70 5.65
CA PRO A 919 16.90 -27.93 6.27
C PRO A 919 15.53 -27.76 6.93
N LYS A 920 14.73 -28.83 6.95
CA LYS A 920 13.46 -28.90 7.70
C LYS A 920 13.71 -28.91 9.21
N SER A 921 12.69 -28.59 10.01
CA SER A 921 12.76 -28.80 11.47
C SER A 921 12.70 -30.29 11.78
N SER A 922 13.21 -30.68 12.95
CA SER A 922 12.74 -31.90 13.61
C SER A 922 11.22 -31.83 13.79
N ALA A 923 10.55 -32.96 13.58
CA ALA A 923 9.10 -33.01 13.27
C ALA A 923 8.17 -32.85 14.49
N GLU A 924 8.64 -32.25 15.58
CA GLU A 924 7.98 -32.32 16.89
C GLU A 924 7.13 -31.09 17.24
N ASN A 925 7.18 -30.00 16.45
CA ASN A 925 6.50 -28.73 16.78
C ASN A 925 5.90 -27.96 15.58
N GLU A 926 5.78 -28.55 14.39
CA GLU A 926 5.32 -27.81 13.19
C GLU A 926 3.79 -27.78 13.05
N THR A 927 3.19 -26.66 13.48
CA THR A 927 2.05 -26.05 12.80
C THR A 927 2.29 -25.99 11.28
N LYS A 928 1.22 -26.03 10.46
CA LYS A 928 1.24 -25.85 8.99
C LYS A 928 2.43 -25.02 8.47
N ASP A 929 3.34 -25.69 7.77
CA ASP A 929 4.53 -25.07 7.18
C ASP A 929 4.16 -24.18 5.97
N GLU A 930 4.14 -22.85 6.17
CA GLU A 930 3.82 -21.87 5.11
C GLU A 930 4.80 -21.99 3.91
N LEU A 931 6.05 -22.41 4.15
CA LEU A 931 7.03 -22.64 3.08
C LEU A 931 6.66 -23.87 2.24
N HIS A 932 6.14 -24.93 2.88
CA HIS A 932 5.61 -26.09 2.16
C HIS A 932 4.38 -25.72 1.30
N GLU A 933 3.40 -25.04 1.88
CA GLU A 933 2.15 -24.69 1.19
C GLU A 933 2.40 -23.77 -0.03
N ILE A 934 3.35 -22.85 0.05
CA ILE A 934 3.66 -21.95 -1.09
C ILE A 934 4.54 -22.61 -2.17
N LEU A 935 5.43 -23.53 -1.80
CA LEU A 935 6.20 -24.32 -2.78
C LEU A 935 5.29 -25.31 -3.54
N ASP A 936 4.39 -25.99 -2.84
CA ASP A 936 3.31 -26.79 -3.46
C ASP A 936 2.45 -25.94 -4.40
N MET A 937 2.09 -24.72 -4.01
CA MET A 937 1.38 -23.80 -4.90
C MET A 937 2.20 -23.42 -6.15
N ALA A 938 3.51 -23.23 -6.02
CA ALA A 938 4.40 -22.94 -7.15
C ALA A 938 4.50 -24.15 -8.11
N VAL A 939 4.62 -25.36 -7.57
CA VAL A 939 4.59 -26.62 -8.33
C VAL A 939 3.25 -26.80 -9.06
N LYS A 940 2.12 -26.57 -8.39
CA LYS A 940 0.77 -26.65 -8.98
C LYS A 940 0.53 -25.61 -10.06
N ARG A 941 1.16 -24.42 -9.96
CA ARG A 941 1.20 -23.39 -11.00
C ARG A 941 2.17 -23.69 -12.15
N LYS A 942 2.95 -24.78 -12.07
CA LYS A 942 3.97 -25.21 -13.06
C LYS A 942 5.07 -24.17 -13.33
N VAL A 943 5.41 -23.33 -12.37
CA VAL A 943 6.47 -22.32 -12.53
C VAL A 943 7.85 -23.00 -12.63
N ILE A 944 8.73 -22.51 -13.50
CA ILE A 944 10.10 -23.02 -13.60
C ILE A 944 10.90 -22.55 -12.38
N MET A 945 11.40 -23.50 -11.59
CA MET A 945 12.14 -23.21 -10.36
C MET A 945 13.54 -23.84 -10.41
N PHE A 946 14.56 -22.98 -10.27
CA PHE A 946 15.96 -23.35 -10.14
C PHE A 946 16.41 -23.20 -8.67
N CYS A 947 17.23 -24.15 -8.22
CA CYS A 947 17.88 -24.08 -6.91
C CYS A 947 19.29 -24.67 -6.94
N SER A 948 20.15 -24.17 -6.08
CA SER A 948 21.48 -24.76 -5.88
C SER A 948 21.38 -26.08 -5.12
N SER A 949 22.30 -26.98 -5.42
CA SER A 949 22.68 -28.03 -4.48
C SER A 949 23.42 -27.40 -3.29
N PRO A 950 23.33 -27.96 -2.07
CA PRO A 950 24.12 -27.46 -0.96
C PRO A 950 25.62 -27.74 -1.22
N ASP A 951 26.46 -26.72 -1.03
CA ASP A 951 27.92 -26.82 -1.16
C ASP A 951 28.60 -27.31 0.15
N GLU A 952 27.82 -27.76 1.14
CA GLU A 952 28.27 -28.46 2.36
C GLU A 952 27.22 -29.51 2.78
N GLY A 953 27.65 -30.68 3.23
CA GLY A 953 26.78 -31.69 3.86
C GLY A 953 26.02 -32.63 2.91
N LYS A 954 25.00 -33.31 3.43
CA LYS A 954 24.14 -34.22 2.65
C LYS A 954 22.78 -33.57 2.40
N PHE A 955 22.35 -33.56 1.14
CA PHE A 955 20.98 -33.22 0.76
C PHE A 955 20.02 -34.39 1.06
N THR A 956 18.78 -34.08 1.43
CA THR A 956 17.73 -35.03 1.82
C THR A 956 16.38 -34.66 1.18
N GLU A 957 15.41 -35.57 1.26
CA GLU A 957 14.05 -35.33 0.77
C GLU A 957 13.25 -34.28 1.58
N PHE A 958 13.79 -33.84 2.72
CA PHE A 958 13.16 -32.82 3.56
C PHE A 958 13.71 -31.41 3.29
N ASP A 959 14.82 -31.27 2.57
CA ASP A 959 15.50 -29.99 2.42
C ASP A 959 14.84 -29.09 1.35
N TYR A 960 14.50 -27.87 1.75
CA TYR A 960 13.88 -26.90 0.88
C TYR A 960 14.91 -26.16 -0.01
N PRO A 961 14.53 -25.75 -1.23
CA PRO A 961 13.16 -25.76 -1.77
C PRO A 961 12.76 -27.06 -2.51
N SER A 962 13.69 -27.96 -2.82
CA SER A 962 13.47 -29.02 -3.83
C SER A 962 13.33 -30.46 -3.34
N GLY A 963 13.66 -30.78 -2.09
CA GLY A 963 13.64 -32.13 -1.54
C GLY A 963 12.30 -32.86 -1.71
N PRO A 964 11.16 -32.26 -1.30
CA PRO A 964 9.85 -32.89 -1.45
C PRO A 964 9.33 -33.00 -2.90
N TRP A 965 10.00 -32.33 -3.86
CA TRP A 965 9.55 -32.21 -5.25
C TRP A 965 10.71 -32.37 -6.25
N ARG A 966 11.64 -33.32 -6.04
CA ARG A 966 12.82 -33.53 -6.90
C ARG A 966 12.50 -33.57 -8.41
N SER A 967 11.34 -34.11 -8.79
CA SER A 967 10.87 -34.19 -10.19
C SER A 967 10.27 -32.91 -10.78
N ARG A 968 10.25 -31.79 -10.04
CA ARG A 968 9.70 -30.49 -10.45
C ARG A 968 10.66 -29.31 -10.31
N PHE A 969 11.85 -29.54 -9.75
CA PHE A 969 12.88 -28.52 -9.54
C PHE A 969 14.13 -28.82 -10.36
N PHE A 970 14.69 -27.77 -10.95
CA PHE A 970 16.04 -27.79 -11.46
C PHE A 970 17.02 -27.54 -10.31
N ARG A 971 17.31 -28.59 -9.53
CA ARG A 971 18.48 -28.60 -8.62
C ARG A 971 19.75 -28.74 -9.47
N ILE A 972 20.64 -27.76 -9.37
CA ILE A 972 21.86 -27.67 -10.19
C ILE A 972 23.10 -27.89 -9.33
N GLY A 973 24.09 -28.61 -9.87
CA GLY A 973 25.42 -28.77 -9.28
C GLY A 973 26.49 -27.95 -10.00
N ALA A 974 27.62 -27.70 -9.33
CA ALA A 974 28.77 -27.00 -9.91
C ALA A 974 29.75 -27.95 -10.63
N ALA A 975 30.34 -27.47 -11.73
CA ALA A 975 31.47 -28.10 -12.42
C ALA A 975 32.64 -27.12 -12.66
N ARG A 976 33.82 -27.70 -12.82
CA ARG A 976 35.03 -27.02 -13.35
C ARG A 976 34.94 -26.87 -14.87
N ALA A 977 35.90 -26.14 -15.45
CA ALA A 977 35.93 -25.78 -16.87
C ALA A 977 36.04 -26.98 -17.86
N ASP A 978 36.44 -28.15 -17.36
CA ASP A 978 36.53 -29.42 -18.09
C ASP A 978 35.25 -30.28 -18.00
N GLY A 979 34.25 -29.87 -17.20
CA GLY A 979 33.04 -30.63 -16.92
C GLY A 979 33.18 -31.68 -15.80
N THR A 980 34.27 -31.66 -15.03
CA THR A 980 34.36 -32.43 -13.77
C THR A 980 33.47 -31.79 -12.71
N VAL A 981 32.77 -32.63 -11.94
CA VAL A 981 31.87 -32.19 -10.86
C VAL A 981 32.69 -31.60 -9.71
N PHE A 982 32.19 -30.54 -9.08
CA PHE A 982 32.78 -29.97 -7.88
C PHE A 982 32.55 -30.91 -6.68
N GLU A 983 33.61 -31.21 -5.94
CA GLU A 983 33.67 -32.26 -4.89
C GLU A 983 32.57 -32.18 -3.82
N TRP A 984 32.04 -30.98 -3.56
CA TRP A 984 30.97 -30.74 -2.59
C TRP A 984 29.55 -30.95 -3.13
N THR A 985 29.40 -31.24 -4.42
CA THR A 985 28.12 -31.42 -5.11
C THR A 985 27.57 -32.83 -4.83
N PRO A 986 26.43 -33.01 -4.11
CA PRO A 986 25.98 -34.35 -3.72
C PRO A 986 25.39 -35.15 -4.91
N ASP A 987 25.80 -36.42 -5.06
CA ASP A 987 25.35 -37.30 -6.16
C ASP A 987 23.83 -37.58 -6.21
N ASP A 988 23.09 -37.37 -5.10
CA ASP A 988 21.65 -37.58 -5.05
C ASP A 988 20.90 -36.64 -6.01
N GLU A 989 20.22 -37.20 -7.00
CA GLU A 989 19.17 -36.57 -7.84
C GLU A 989 19.38 -35.12 -8.33
N ILE A 990 20.60 -34.74 -8.72
CA ILE A 990 20.85 -33.45 -9.39
C ILE A 990 20.28 -33.46 -10.83
N SER A 991 19.58 -32.40 -11.23
CA SER A 991 18.99 -32.32 -12.58
C SER A 991 20.06 -32.12 -13.66
N PHE A 992 20.99 -31.18 -13.49
CA PHE A 992 22.14 -30.94 -14.36
C PHE A 992 23.32 -30.36 -13.58
N VAL A 993 24.53 -30.48 -14.14
CA VAL A 993 25.73 -29.82 -13.62
C VAL A 993 26.21 -28.78 -14.64
N LEU A 994 26.45 -27.55 -14.18
CA LEU A 994 26.87 -26.41 -15.02
C LEU A 994 28.16 -25.77 -14.47
N PRO A 995 28.87 -24.93 -15.24
CA PRO A 995 30.03 -24.20 -14.74
C PRO A 995 29.73 -23.47 -13.42
N GLY A 996 30.51 -23.78 -12.38
CA GLY A 996 30.29 -23.23 -11.04
C GLY A 996 31.56 -23.21 -10.18
N VAL A 997 32.72 -23.43 -10.78
CA VAL A 997 34.03 -23.36 -10.11
C VAL A 997 34.95 -22.47 -10.93
N ASP A 998 35.58 -21.51 -10.26
CA ASP A 998 36.48 -20.52 -10.84
C ASP A 998 35.84 -19.80 -12.05
N VAL A 999 34.61 -19.30 -11.85
CA VAL A 999 33.84 -18.56 -12.86
C VAL A 999 34.12 -17.06 -12.74
N VAL A 1000 34.72 -16.47 -13.78
CA VAL A 1000 35.08 -15.05 -13.82
C VAL A 1000 33.83 -14.17 -13.86
N LYS A 1001 33.68 -13.21 -12.91
CA LYS A 1001 32.55 -12.26 -12.88
C LYS A 1001 32.44 -11.44 -14.16
N GLU A 1002 33.56 -10.95 -14.70
CA GLU A 1002 33.56 -10.00 -15.83
C GLU A 1002 34.64 -10.29 -16.89
N GLN A 1003 34.23 -10.30 -18.16
CA GLN A 1003 35.10 -10.02 -19.31
C GLN A 1003 34.61 -8.72 -19.95
N ALA A 1004 35.14 -7.58 -19.49
CA ALA A 1004 34.73 -6.27 -19.98
C ALA A 1004 35.04 -6.14 -21.49
N GLY A 1005 34.04 -5.70 -22.26
CA GLY A 1005 34.10 -5.68 -23.72
C GLY A 1005 35.20 -4.77 -24.27
N ARG A 1006 36.28 -5.35 -24.80
CA ARG A 1006 37.37 -4.62 -25.47
C ARG A 1006 36.96 -4.12 -26.86
N THR A 1007 36.15 -3.06 -26.93
CA THR A 1007 36.09 -2.20 -28.12
C THR A 1007 37.31 -1.26 -28.11
N SER A 1008 38.17 -1.39 -29.13
CA SER A 1008 39.55 -0.88 -29.11
C SER A 1008 39.70 0.63 -29.44
N SER A 1009 38.81 1.48 -28.93
CA SER A 1009 38.67 2.88 -29.40
C SER A 1009 38.50 3.97 -28.33
N GLU A 1010 38.28 3.65 -27.05
CA GLU A 1010 38.05 4.67 -25.99
C GLU A 1010 39.10 4.69 -24.87
N ALA A 1011 40.21 3.96 -25.02
CA ALA A 1011 41.25 3.77 -23.99
C ALA A 1011 42.21 4.97 -23.79
N GLN A 1012 41.78 6.22 -24.00
CA GLN A 1012 42.64 7.42 -23.92
C GLN A 1012 42.08 8.59 -23.09
N SER A 1013 40.97 8.45 -22.35
CA SER A 1013 40.34 9.59 -21.67
C SER A 1013 39.89 9.38 -20.21
N PHE A 1014 40.48 8.45 -19.46
CA PHE A 1014 40.57 8.54 -17.98
C PHE A 1014 41.86 7.88 -17.47
N GLY A 1015 42.81 8.68 -16.97
CA GLY A 1015 44.15 8.22 -16.61
C GLY A 1015 44.33 7.82 -15.14
N VAL A 1016 44.06 6.55 -14.81
CA VAL A 1016 44.67 5.84 -13.67
C VAL A 1016 45.03 4.40 -14.11
N THR A 1017 46.14 3.86 -13.62
CA THR A 1017 46.74 2.61 -14.15
C THR A 1017 46.07 1.33 -13.63
N SER A 1018 45.06 0.81 -14.35
CA SER A 1018 44.68 -0.61 -14.22
C SER A 1018 45.76 -1.48 -14.85
N ARG A 1019 46.52 -2.22 -14.03
CA ARG A 1019 47.42 -3.28 -14.51
C ARG A 1019 46.62 -4.56 -14.80
N VAL A 1020 47.27 -5.59 -15.35
CA VAL A 1020 46.62 -6.84 -15.79
C VAL A 1020 46.42 -7.81 -14.60
N ALA A 1021 45.69 -7.36 -13.59
CA ALA A 1021 45.24 -8.11 -12.41
C ALA A 1021 43.86 -7.58 -11.99
N ASP A 1022 43.11 -8.39 -11.24
CA ASP A 1022 41.73 -8.15 -10.72
C ASP A 1022 40.56 -8.77 -11.53
N PHE A 1023 40.73 -10.02 -11.98
CA PHE A 1023 39.57 -10.88 -12.26
C PHE A 1023 39.08 -11.49 -10.95
N LYS A 1024 37.85 -11.13 -10.50
CA LYS A 1024 37.18 -11.85 -9.41
C LYS A 1024 36.59 -13.15 -9.95
N TYR A 1025 37.01 -14.26 -9.36
CA TYR A 1025 36.48 -15.60 -9.62
C TYR A 1025 35.46 -15.95 -8.54
N GLU A 1026 34.37 -16.59 -8.95
CA GLU A 1026 33.25 -16.98 -8.09
C GLU A 1026 33.08 -18.51 -8.20
N THR A 1027 32.83 -19.18 -7.06
CA THR A 1027 32.71 -20.64 -6.95
C THR A 1027 31.55 -21.02 -6.04
N GLY A 1028 30.77 -22.04 -6.43
CA GLY A 1028 29.63 -22.59 -5.69
C GLY A 1028 28.48 -23.00 -6.62
N SER A 1029 27.62 -23.91 -6.18
CA SER A 1029 26.45 -24.39 -6.93
C SER A 1029 25.45 -23.27 -7.24
N SER A 1030 25.47 -22.18 -6.44
CA SER A 1030 24.76 -20.92 -6.71
C SER A 1030 25.07 -20.35 -8.09
N VAL A 1031 26.36 -20.30 -8.48
CA VAL A 1031 26.79 -19.75 -9.79
C VAL A 1031 26.22 -20.58 -10.94
N ALA A 1032 26.33 -21.90 -10.83
CA ALA A 1032 25.78 -22.83 -11.82
C ALA A 1032 24.25 -22.72 -11.94
N THR A 1033 23.55 -22.50 -10.81
CA THR A 1033 22.10 -22.26 -10.75
C THR A 1033 21.70 -20.98 -11.49
N ALA A 1034 22.44 -19.89 -11.30
CA ALA A 1034 22.20 -18.62 -11.99
C ALA A 1034 22.44 -18.72 -13.51
N LEU A 1035 23.50 -19.42 -13.94
CA LEU A 1035 23.73 -19.71 -15.37
C LEU A 1035 22.61 -20.59 -15.96
N ALA A 1036 22.07 -21.54 -15.20
CA ALA A 1036 20.95 -22.38 -15.64
C ALA A 1036 19.65 -21.57 -15.78
N ALA A 1037 19.32 -20.70 -14.82
CA ALA A 1037 18.17 -19.80 -14.91
C ALA A 1037 18.30 -18.84 -16.12
N GLY A 1038 19.50 -18.33 -16.39
CA GLY A 1038 19.80 -17.58 -17.62
C GLY A 1038 19.60 -18.42 -18.89
N LEU A 1039 20.06 -19.67 -18.92
CA LEU A 1039 19.89 -20.56 -20.08
C LEU A 1039 18.42 -20.86 -20.37
N ALA A 1040 17.61 -21.08 -19.34
CA ALA A 1040 16.16 -21.25 -19.49
C ALA A 1040 15.47 -20.00 -20.04
N ALA A 1041 15.86 -18.80 -19.57
CA ALA A 1041 15.34 -17.56 -20.13
C ALA A 1041 15.72 -17.40 -21.62
N MET A 1042 16.96 -17.73 -21.99
CA MET A 1042 17.42 -17.72 -23.38
C MET A 1042 16.61 -18.68 -24.27
N ILE A 1043 16.35 -19.91 -23.81
CA ILE A 1043 15.51 -20.89 -24.53
C ILE A 1043 14.10 -20.32 -24.78
N ILE A 1044 13.50 -19.64 -23.79
CA ILE A 1044 12.20 -18.98 -23.95
C ILE A 1044 12.27 -17.88 -25.01
N TYR A 1045 13.29 -17.00 -24.99
CA TYR A 1045 13.49 -15.99 -26.03
C TYR A 1045 13.70 -16.60 -27.44
N CYS A 1046 14.37 -17.76 -27.57
CA CYS A 1046 14.46 -18.48 -28.84
C CYS A 1046 13.07 -18.87 -29.38
N VAL A 1047 12.16 -19.32 -28.51
CA VAL A 1047 10.77 -19.60 -28.89
C VAL A 1047 10.02 -18.32 -29.25
N LYS A 1048 10.10 -17.26 -28.43
CA LYS A 1048 9.42 -15.98 -28.72
C LYS A 1048 9.86 -15.37 -30.06
N VAL A 1049 11.16 -15.28 -30.32
CA VAL A 1049 11.69 -14.69 -31.57
C VAL A 1049 11.32 -15.52 -32.79
N SER A 1050 11.25 -16.86 -32.66
CA SER A 1050 10.82 -17.74 -33.76
C SER A 1050 9.36 -17.51 -34.15
N ILE A 1051 8.46 -17.34 -33.17
CA ILE A 1051 7.05 -17.03 -33.40
C ILE A 1051 6.89 -15.66 -34.10
N MET A 1052 7.66 -14.65 -33.67
CA MET A 1052 7.65 -13.31 -34.27
C MET A 1052 8.20 -13.34 -35.71
N ALA A 1053 9.36 -13.95 -35.94
CA ALA A 1053 9.99 -14.03 -37.25
C ALA A 1053 9.16 -14.80 -38.29
N LEU A 1054 8.54 -15.93 -37.89
CA LEU A 1054 7.61 -16.68 -38.75
C LEU A 1054 6.42 -15.83 -39.22
N ARG A 1055 5.85 -15.01 -38.33
CA ARG A 1055 4.72 -14.12 -38.63
C ARG A 1055 5.13 -12.89 -39.45
N ILE A 1056 6.31 -12.32 -39.20
CA ILE A 1056 6.88 -11.24 -40.04
C ILE A 1056 7.08 -11.74 -41.47
N ALA A 1057 7.60 -12.97 -41.64
CA ALA A 1057 7.83 -13.56 -42.95
C ALA A 1057 6.54 -13.99 -43.70
N ASN A 1058 5.44 -14.26 -42.98
CA ASN A 1058 4.19 -14.81 -43.55
C ASN A 1058 2.93 -14.09 -43.00
N PRO A 1059 2.71 -12.79 -43.34
CA PRO A 1059 1.64 -11.98 -42.74
C PRO A 1059 0.21 -12.35 -43.16
N ASN A 1060 0.02 -13.25 -44.14
CA ASN A 1060 -1.27 -13.55 -44.79
C ASN A 1060 -1.74 -15.01 -44.63
N MET A 1061 -1.22 -15.78 -43.66
CA MET A 1061 -1.47 -17.22 -43.54
C MET A 1061 -1.82 -17.67 -42.11
N ASP A 1062 -3.12 -17.87 -41.84
CA ASP A 1062 -3.61 -18.50 -40.60
C ASP A 1062 -3.47 -20.04 -40.58
N SER A 1063 -3.07 -20.67 -41.70
CA SER A 1063 -3.13 -22.13 -41.86
C SER A 1063 -2.04 -22.71 -42.77
N VAL A 1064 -0.78 -22.71 -42.33
CA VAL A 1064 0.27 -23.60 -42.89
C VAL A 1064 0.51 -24.77 -41.94
N ILE A 1065 -0.26 -25.83 -42.14
CA ILE A 1065 -0.14 -27.10 -41.41
C ILE A 1065 1.23 -27.72 -41.75
N GLY A 1066 2.09 -27.86 -40.74
CA GLY A 1066 3.37 -28.58 -40.85
C GLY A 1066 4.62 -27.82 -40.36
N ILE A 1067 4.66 -26.48 -40.41
CA ILE A 1067 5.91 -25.71 -40.19
C ILE A 1067 5.86 -24.76 -38.97
N ALA A 1068 4.69 -24.49 -38.39
CA ALA A 1068 4.56 -23.53 -37.28
C ALA A 1068 5.29 -23.97 -35.98
N VAL A 1069 5.91 -23.00 -35.31
CA VAL A 1069 6.12 -22.99 -33.85
C VAL A 1069 5.01 -22.14 -33.26
N THR A 1070 4.32 -22.62 -32.22
CA THR A 1070 3.02 -22.06 -31.82
C THR A 1070 3.03 -21.30 -30.49
N SER A 1071 1.96 -20.57 -30.20
CA SER A 1071 1.71 -20.02 -28.85
C SER A 1071 1.68 -21.09 -27.76
N ASP A 1072 1.20 -22.28 -28.08
CA ASP A 1072 1.11 -23.38 -27.11
C ASP A 1072 2.47 -24.07 -26.91
N ASP A 1073 3.37 -24.01 -27.89
CA ASP A 1073 4.79 -24.34 -27.69
C ASP A 1073 5.47 -23.39 -26.69
N LEU A 1074 5.12 -22.10 -26.70
CA LEU A 1074 5.62 -21.13 -25.71
C LEU A 1074 5.07 -21.44 -24.29
N LYS A 1075 3.82 -21.91 -24.18
CA LYS A 1075 3.24 -22.41 -22.91
C LYS A 1075 3.80 -23.78 -22.51
N ARG A 1076 4.25 -24.60 -23.47
CA ARG A 1076 4.83 -25.92 -23.26
C ARG A 1076 6.28 -25.84 -22.80
N ILE A 1077 7.12 -25.07 -23.49
CA ILE A 1077 8.54 -24.87 -23.09
C ILE A 1077 8.67 -24.24 -21.70
N SER A 1078 7.68 -23.44 -21.30
CA SER A 1078 7.58 -22.84 -19.96
C SER A 1078 7.20 -23.84 -18.86
N GLN A 1079 7.11 -25.15 -19.15
CA GLN A 1079 6.89 -26.21 -18.16
C GLN A 1079 8.18 -27.02 -17.94
N HIS A 1080 8.42 -27.40 -16.68
CA HIS A 1080 9.62 -28.11 -16.23
C HIS A 1080 10.07 -29.25 -17.17
N ASP A 1081 9.15 -30.15 -17.54
CA ASP A 1081 9.52 -31.38 -18.24
C ASP A 1081 10.02 -31.11 -19.68
N ALA A 1082 9.40 -30.13 -20.37
CA ALA A 1082 9.83 -29.68 -21.70
C ALA A 1082 11.12 -28.84 -21.63
N MET A 1083 11.28 -27.98 -20.62
CA MET A 1083 12.54 -27.25 -20.41
C MET A 1083 13.71 -28.21 -20.13
N LYS A 1084 13.47 -29.30 -19.37
CA LYS A 1084 14.46 -30.35 -19.11
C LYS A 1084 14.84 -31.12 -20.38
N GLN A 1085 13.88 -31.37 -21.28
CA GLN A 1085 14.14 -31.92 -22.61
C GLN A 1085 14.97 -30.96 -23.49
N ALA A 1086 14.65 -29.66 -23.48
CA ALA A 1086 15.39 -28.64 -24.23
C ALA A 1086 16.86 -28.51 -23.77
N PHE A 1087 17.10 -28.45 -22.46
CA PHE A 1087 18.45 -28.50 -21.87
C PHE A 1087 19.23 -29.72 -22.37
N SER A 1088 18.61 -30.90 -22.34
CA SER A 1088 19.19 -32.17 -22.80
C SER A 1088 19.42 -32.26 -24.31
N THR A 1089 18.97 -31.27 -25.09
CA THR A 1089 19.08 -31.24 -26.56
C THR A 1089 20.04 -30.15 -27.07
N LEU A 1090 20.51 -29.25 -26.20
CA LEU A 1090 21.51 -28.21 -26.53
C LEU A 1090 22.92 -28.77 -26.80
N GLY A 1091 23.18 -30.03 -26.46
CA GLY A 1091 24.43 -30.72 -26.72
C GLY A 1091 24.46 -32.07 -26.02
N ASN A 1092 25.56 -32.80 -26.15
CA ASN A 1092 25.78 -34.04 -25.43
C ASN A 1092 25.77 -33.79 -23.91
N VAL A 1093 25.12 -34.69 -23.16
CA VAL A 1093 25.09 -34.67 -21.70
C VAL A 1093 26.03 -35.76 -21.21
N THR A 1094 27.07 -35.38 -20.48
CA THR A 1094 28.06 -36.33 -19.96
C THR A 1094 27.45 -37.24 -18.88
N PRO A 1095 28.10 -38.37 -18.52
CA PRO A 1095 27.68 -39.18 -17.36
C PRO A 1095 27.52 -38.35 -16.07
N ASN A 1096 28.36 -37.32 -15.92
CA ASN A 1096 28.35 -36.33 -14.84
C ASN A 1096 27.22 -35.28 -14.96
N ARG A 1097 26.24 -35.48 -15.85
CA ARG A 1097 25.10 -34.57 -16.13
C ARG A 1097 25.51 -33.15 -16.60
N PHE A 1098 26.73 -32.99 -17.13
CA PHE A 1098 27.22 -31.72 -17.68
C PHE A 1098 26.82 -31.56 -19.16
N ILE A 1099 26.31 -30.39 -19.54
CA ILE A 1099 25.76 -30.12 -20.89
C ILE A 1099 26.78 -29.43 -21.79
N GLN A 1100 27.16 -30.06 -22.90
CA GLN A 1100 28.12 -29.54 -23.88
C GLN A 1100 27.46 -28.58 -24.90
N VAL A 1101 26.89 -27.48 -24.41
CA VAL A 1101 26.03 -26.52 -25.17
C VAL A 1101 26.64 -25.97 -26.48
N TRP A 1102 27.98 -25.95 -26.58
CA TRP A 1102 28.70 -25.49 -27.78
C TRP A 1102 28.36 -26.31 -29.04
N GLU A 1103 27.95 -27.57 -28.90
CA GLU A 1103 27.60 -28.44 -30.03
C GLU A 1103 26.42 -27.93 -30.86
N LYS A 1104 25.54 -27.10 -30.27
CA LYS A 1104 24.40 -26.48 -30.98
C LYS A 1104 24.51 -24.96 -31.01
N LEU A 1105 24.96 -24.31 -29.95
CA LEU A 1105 25.02 -22.85 -29.88
C LEU A 1105 26.02 -22.26 -30.89
N ASP A 1106 27.24 -22.81 -30.99
CA ASP A 1106 28.29 -22.23 -31.87
C ASP A 1106 27.87 -22.21 -33.35
N GLY A 1107 27.12 -23.21 -33.80
CA GLY A 1107 26.62 -23.31 -35.17
C GLY A 1107 25.58 -22.23 -35.50
N ILE A 1108 24.65 -21.97 -34.59
CA ILE A 1108 23.63 -20.92 -34.76
C ILE A 1108 24.25 -19.53 -34.55
N SER A 1109 25.16 -19.36 -33.58
CA SER A 1109 25.98 -18.14 -33.44
C SER A 1109 26.74 -17.82 -34.73
N GLY A 1110 27.29 -18.82 -35.42
CA GLY A 1110 27.95 -18.65 -36.72
C GLY A 1110 27.01 -18.07 -37.79
N LYS A 1111 25.78 -18.61 -37.90
CA LYS A 1111 24.77 -18.11 -38.85
C LYS A 1111 24.28 -16.70 -38.50
N LEU A 1112 24.01 -16.40 -37.23
CA LEU A 1112 23.57 -15.05 -36.79
C LEU A 1112 24.68 -14.01 -36.98
N ALA A 1113 25.93 -14.32 -36.66
CA ALA A 1113 27.06 -13.42 -36.90
C ALA A 1113 27.29 -13.16 -38.40
N ALA A 1114 27.19 -14.19 -39.24
CA ALA A 1114 27.27 -14.05 -40.69
C ALA A 1114 26.12 -13.17 -41.23
N ALA A 1115 24.90 -13.34 -40.73
CA ALA A 1115 23.74 -12.51 -41.05
C ALA A 1115 23.92 -11.03 -40.66
N ARG A 1116 24.61 -10.76 -39.56
CA ARG A 1116 24.91 -9.40 -39.08
C ARG A 1116 26.05 -8.72 -39.85
N SER A 1117 26.95 -9.49 -40.45
CA SER A 1117 28.15 -8.97 -41.14
C SER A 1117 27.92 -8.42 -42.56
N LYS A 1118 26.73 -8.66 -43.14
CA LYS A 1118 26.37 -8.22 -44.51
C LYS A 1118 24.89 -7.82 -44.59
N LEU A 1119 24.54 -7.01 -45.59
CA LEU A 1119 23.14 -6.81 -45.95
C LEU A 1119 22.61 -8.08 -46.63
N LEU A 1120 21.66 -8.77 -46.00
CA LEU A 1120 21.05 -9.98 -46.54
C LEU A 1120 20.02 -9.67 -47.63
N THR A 1121 19.98 -10.52 -48.66
CA THR A 1121 18.84 -10.69 -49.56
C THR A 1121 17.64 -11.30 -48.83
N ASP A 1122 16.44 -11.20 -49.39
CA ASP A 1122 15.23 -11.71 -48.73
C ASP A 1122 15.19 -13.25 -48.64
N ASP A 1123 15.82 -13.96 -49.57
CA ASP A 1123 15.94 -15.42 -49.50
C ASP A 1123 16.99 -15.86 -48.47
N GLU A 1124 18.08 -15.12 -48.27
CA GLU A 1124 19.00 -15.38 -47.14
C GLU A 1124 18.34 -15.07 -45.78
N LYS A 1125 17.48 -14.06 -45.69
CA LYS A 1125 16.66 -13.80 -44.47
C LYS A 1125 15.71 -14.96 -44.20
N ARG A 1126 15.10 -15.52 -45.25
CA ARG A 1126 14.24 -16.73 -45.15
C ARG A 1126 15.04 -17.95 -44.71
N GLU A 1127 16.22 -18.21 -45.29
CA GLU A 1127 17.07 -19.33 -44.88
C GLU A 1127 17.53 -19.20 -43.42
N LEU A 1128 17.95 -18.00 -43.01
CA LEU A 1128 18.31 -17.71 -41.61
C LEU A 1128 17.12 -17.98 -40.67
N THR A 1129 15.94 -17.46 -41.01
CA THR A 1129 14.71 -17.65 -40.24
C THR A 1129 14.36 -19.12 -40.14
N GLN A 1130 14.38 -19.87 -41.24
CA GLN A 1130 14.08 -21.30 -41.26
C GLN A 1130 15.12 -22.10 -40.45
N SER A 1131 16.40 -21.76 -40.55
CA SER A 1131 17.46 -22.40 -39.78
C SER A 1131 17.32 -22.14 -38.27
N PHE A 1132 16.87 -20.95 -37.87
CA PHE A 1132 16.62 -20.62 -36.48
C PHE A 1132 15.34 -21.30 -35.95
N VAL A 1133 14.26 -21.31 -36.73
CA VAL A 1133 13.01 -22.03 -36.42
C VAL A 1133 13.26 -23.53 -36.29
N ASN A 1134 14.13 -24.11 -37.11
CA ASN A 1134 14.50 -25.52 -37.01
C ASN A 1134 15.30 -25.82 -35.72
N PHE A 1135 16.21 -24.92 -35.30
CA PHE A 1135 16.87 -25.01 -33.99
C PHE A 1135 15.85 -24.92 -32.84
N THR A 1136 14.89 -24.01 -32.91
CA THR A 1136 13.80 -23.90 -31.92
C THR A 1136 12.91 -25.14 -31.89
N ARG A 1137 12.57 -25.74 -33.04
CA ARG A 1137 11.85 -27.03 -33.12
C ARG A 1137 12.65 -28.16 -32.47
N MET A 1138 13.97 -28.20 -32.66
CA MET A 1138 14.85 -29.18 -32.01
C MET A 1138 14.80 -29.04 -30.48
N LEU A 1139 14.82 -27.83 -29.93
CA LEU A 1139 14.64 -27.60 -28.48
C LEU A 1139 13.26 -28.05 -27.99
N LEU A 1140 12.22 -27.85 -28.79
CA LEU A 1140 10.83 -28.17 -28.45
C LEU A 1140 10.49 -29.67 -28.52
N ASN A 1141 11.10 -30.42 -29.45
CA ASN A 1141 10.74 -31.83 -29.71
C ASN A 1141 11.83 -32.83 -29.29
N GLY A 1142 13.02 -32.35 -28.93
CA GLY A 1142 14.18 -33.19 -28.62
C GLY A 1142 14.77 -33.86 -29.87
N LYS A 1143 15.56 -34.94 -29.65
CA LYS A 1143 16.07 -35.80 -30.73
C LYS A 1143 14.97 -36.68 -31.34
N GLN A 1144 14.07 -36.05 -32.09
CA GLN A 1144 13.33 -36.77 -33.13
C GLN A 1144 14.37 -37.18 -34.20
N SER A 1145 14.49 -38.48 -34.47
CA SER A 1145 15.49 -39.05 -35.38
C SER A 1145 15.38 -38.48 -36.80
N ASP A 1146 16.49 -38.45 -37.54
CA ASP A 1146 16.55 -37.98 -38.93
C ASP A 1146 15.57 -38.73 -39.85
N VAL A 1147 14.35 -38.21 -39.98
CA VAL A 1147 13.41 -38.61 -41.03
C VAL A 1147 13.95 -38.06 -42.34
N LYS A 1148 14.61 -38.92 -43.11
CA LYS A 1148 15.16 -38.62 -44.44
C LYS A 1148 14.11 -37.95 -45.33
N MET A 1149 14.37 -36.71 -45.77
CA MET A 1149 13.66 -36.13 -46.91
C MET A 1149 14.22 -36.71 -48.22
N GLU A 1150 13.99 -38.00 -48.46
CA GLU A 1150 14.27 -38.67 -49.73
C GLU A 1150 13.00 -39.17 -50.45
N GLU A 1151 11.87 -39.31 -49.74
CA GLU A 1151 10.58 -39.77 -50.30
C GLU A 1151 9.59 -38.62 -50.53
N TYR A 1152 9.92 -37.68 -51.42
CA TYR A 1152 8.93 -36.77 -52.02
C TYR A 1152 9.21 -36.38 -53.49
N ASN A 1153 9.99 -37.21 -54.21
CA ASN A 1153 10.22 -37.09 -55.65
C ASN A 1153 9.63 -38.31 -56.39
N GLY A 1154 8.31 -38.31 -56.60
CA GLY A 1154 7.63 -39.31 -57.42
C GLY A 1154 6.12 -39.13 -57.43
N LEU A 1155 5.51 -39.25 -58.63
CA LEU A 1155 4.06 -39.20 -58.92
C LEU A 1155 3.42 -37.80 -58.67
N VAL A 1156 2.78 -37.13 -59.63
CA VAL A 1156 2.48 -37.39 -61.07
C VAL A 1156 2.57 -36.01 -61.78
N MET A 1157 3.15 -35.84 -62.98
CA MET A 1157 2.49 -35.91 -64.31
C MET A 1157 0.99 -35.55 -64.37
#